data_AF-A0A1Y1SZH4-F1
#
_entry.id   AF-A0A1Y1SZH4-F1
#
_cell.length_a   1.000
_cell.length_b   1.000
_cell.length_c   1.000
_cell.angle_alpha   90.00
_cell.angle_beta   90.00
_cell.angle_gamma   90.00
#
_symmetry.space_group_name_H-M   'P 1'
#
loop_
_entity.id
_entity.type
_entity.pdbx_description
1 polymer ?
#
loop_
_entity_poly.entity_id
_entity_poly.type
_entity_poly.pdbx_seq_one_letter_code
_entity_poly.pdbx_strand_id
1 'polypeptide(L)'
;MNVSLRDRLQVSNSILETIGDTPIVRLQHISSTSRVEVFAKLESFNPSGSVKARTSFNILQKAMEAGDLRKGDTVIESSSGNMAIGLAQACLVMGLKLIVVVDPKINKLTSQLLETYGATIEMVTEPLEEGGFLGARLAKVKELLKITKNSFWSNQYGNLDNPKTHYQTTKEIYEALNGRLDYLFVATSTCGTLMGCADYIKANHPNTKIIAVDAVGSVLFGGEAGTRKIPGHGAGVDSQFLDQGYIHDFVKVSDLECAVGCWELLEKESILAGGSSGAIIKAFQKYEDQIEEGSRCAFILSDGGSRYLDTIYNQEWLIKNIPGVYDALTPIGGWKIKPSFEFNVAIVGLGPKGLYGLERLLAQLKNKKVQEIVNIHLYNKNEYFGAGDVYRFDQPNYLKMNFTNQKIDIRSQKQPKSIVKLKSYTSWLSDSTGIDESLLKDQFSSRKMVGKYLCKSFEDLISSAPENIKIYQHHEEVVNITENEDVLQLETFLEGKSKKLVEVHNLLLTTGHAGNRSEILENKESISSNIDFVYPVEKKLTNIDSNSSVAIKGMGLTFIDAVLALTEGKGGSFSGECENMEYFASGNEPAVIYPYSRSGALMIPRVGEMPNVPELRFFTAEKLNEIRKNSAYKFDFSGELLSLIKKEFIYRYYSVAFRNSGEDIIENLSFSEILNEIENFHKKYPFEQRFSFEALKSPFIQYKSYDTSAVKHLLEKTLAQVSEGRKSPLLAAISAWHDISPIFNDLYSFGGLTARSHQIFDTEYFSFFNRISYGPPLENMYKILAILKAGILDFSYGKSPKIAQLPNGKFELKNSYSETSKKALTDYHIDARIPKMKLPEQSSLLYKNLFKEIKMQVFQNIDETGIYETGGMDLSKEGHPISKEGKELHNITIYGTPTEGVTFDNDTLSRSRNDFSSVWANGVVDHLNKIISNSKNIK
;
A
#
# COMPACT_ATOMS: atom_id res chain seq x y z
N MET A 1 -28.19 53.23 -36.32
CA MET A 1 -29.39 52.82 -37.07
C MET A 1 -29.47 51.31 -37.02
N ASN A 2 -30.46 50.76 -36.31
CA ASN A 2 -30.74 49.32 -36.32
C ASN A 2 -31.41 48.98 -37.65
N VAL A 3 -30.63 48.47 -38.61
CA VAL A 3 -31.22 47.72 -39.72
C VAL A 3 -31.83 46.48 -39.09
N SER A 4 -33.15 46.31 -39.23
CA SER A 4 -33.84 45.17 -38.63
C SER A 4 -33.35 43.88 -39.30
N LEU A 5 -33.25 42.77 -38.55
CA LEU A 5 -32.96 41.44 -39.11
C LEU A 5 -33.89 41.06 -40.29
N ARG A 6 -35.05 41.72 -40.43
CA ARG A 6 -35.99 41.52 -41.55
C ARG A 6 -35.47 42.06 -42.89
N ASP A 7 -34.62 43.09 -42.90
CA ASP A 7 -34.14 43.70 -44.14
C ASP A 7 -33.00 42.89 -44.83
N ARG A 8 -32.51 41.81 -44.17
CA ARG A 8 -31.50 40.88 -44.69
C ARG A 8 -32.05 39.50 -45.07
N LEU A 9 -33.36 39.27 -45.02
CA LEU A 9 -33.96 37.97 -45.39
C LEU A 9 -33.97 37.80 -46.92
N GLN A 10 -32.80 37.54 -47.52
CA GLN A 10 -32.70 36.99 -48.86
C GLN A 10 -32.88 35.47 -48.80
N VAL A 11 -33.70 34.92 -49.69
CA VAL A 11 -33.86 33.47 -49.84
C VAL A 11 -32.68 32.96 -50.67
N SER A 12 -31.82 32.14 -50.07
CA SER A 12 -30.74 31.44 -50.77
C SER A 12 -31.29 30.35 -51.69
N ASN A 13 -30.78 30.22 -52.91
CA ASN A 13 -31.15 29.18 -53.86
C ASN A 13 -30.46 27.84 -53.57
N SER A 14 -29.40 27.85 -52.76
CA SER A 14 -28.61 26.68 -52.41
C SER A 14 -28.01 26.82 -51.02
N ILE A 15 -27.76 25.68 -50.36
CA ILE A 15 -27.01 25.66 -49.10
C ILE A 15 -25.62 26.29 -49.24
N LEU A 16 -25.00 26.22 -50.43
CA LEU A 16 -23.68 26.81 -50.67
C LEU A 16 -23.70 28.34 -50.69
N GLU A 17 -24.84 28.98 -50.99
CA GLU A 17 -24.99 30.44 -50.92
C GLU A 17 -25.07 30.94 -49.46
N THR A 18 -25.20 30.04 -48.48
CA THR A 18 -25.14 30.37 -47.04
C THR A 18 -23.72 30.32 -46.48
N ILE A 19 -22.72 30.02 -47.31
CA ILE A 19 -21.30 30.08 -46.93
C ILE A 19 -20.88 31.54 -46.87
N GLY A 20 -20.32 31.95 -45.74
CA GLY A 20 -19.95 33.34 -45.48
C GLY A 20 -20.93 34.09 -44.60
N ASP A 21 -20.72 35.39 -44.46
CA ASP A 21 -21.55 36.30 -43.64
C ASP A 21 -21.84 35.76 -42.22
N THR A 22 -20.86 35.04 -41.66
CA THR A 22 -21.00 34.37 -40.36
C THR A 22 -21.14 35.39 -39.23
N PRO A 23 -21.80 35.04 -38.11
CA PRO A 23 -21.98 35.97 -37.00
C PRO A 23 -20.66 36.49 -36.43
N ILE A 24 -20.65 37.76 -36.01
CA ILE A 24 -19.61 38.31 -35.15
C ILE A 24 -20.22 38.59 -33.77
N VAL A 25 -19.56 38.14 -32.71
CA VAL A 25 -20.05 38.26 -31.33
C VAL A 25 -19.00 38.98 -30.49
N ARG A 26 -19.43 39.95 -29.68
CA ARG A 26 -18.55 40.59 -28.69
C ARG A 26 -18.36 39.63 -27.51
N LEU A 27 -17.11 39.33 -27.15
CA LEU A 27 -16.76 38.53 -25.98
C LEU A 27 -16.63 39.48 -24.77
N GLN A 28 -17.50 39.32 -23.77
CA GLN A 28 -17.59 40.26 -22.64
C GLN A 28 -16.68 39.91 -21.46
N HIS A 29 -16.27 38.65 -21.34
CA HIS A 29 -15.69 38.05 -20.14
C HIS A 29 -14.30 37.42 -20.38
N ILE A 30 -13.81 37.44 -21.62
CA ILE A 30 -12.48 36.89 -21.98
C ILE A 30 -11.32 37.81 -21.61
N SER A 31 -11.47 39.13 -21.80
CA SER A 31 -10.44 40.12 -21.42
C SER A 31 -10.35 40.23 -19.89
N SER A 32 -9.13 40.11 -19.37
CA SER A 32 -8.86 40.21 -17.93
C SER A 32 -8.84 41.65 -17.43
N THR A 33 -8.48 42.60 -18.31
CA THR A 33 -8.29 44.01 -17.96
C THR A 33 -9.50 44.88 -18.26
N SER A 34 -10.45 44.40 -19.08
CA SER A 34 -11.59 45.15 -19.64
C SER A 34 -11.22 46.39 -20.49
N ARG A 35 -9.92 46.55 -20.82
CA ARG A 35 -9.39 47.72 -21.54
C ARG A 35 -9.47 47.62 -23.06
N VAL A 36 -9.78 46.45 -23.59
CA VAL A 36 -9.84 46.17 -25.03
C VAL A 36 -11.20 45.58 -25.41
N GLU A 37 -11.69 45.90 -26.60
CA GLU A 37 -12.92 45.31 -27.12
C GLU A 37 -12.58 44.05 -27.92
N VAL A 38 -13.13 42.91 -27.52
CA VAL A 38 -12.85 41.61 -28.15
C VAL A 38 -14.08 41.11 -28.91
N PHE A 39 -13.87 40.72 -30.16
CA PHE A 39 -14.90 40.19 -31.05
C PHE A 39 -14.50 38.84 -31.63
N ALA A 40 -15.45 37.91 -31.76
CA ALA A 40 -15.25 36.59 -32.35
C ALA A 40 -16.08 36.44 -33.62
N LYS A 41 -15.41 36.16 -34.74
CA LYS A 41 -16.03 35.76 -36.01
C LYS A 41 -16.27 34.24 -35.98
N LEU A 42 -17.53 33.84 -35.92
CA LEU A 42 -17.93 32.45 -35.65
C LEU A 42 -18.04 31.62 -36.94
N GLU A 43 -16.91 31.17 -37.48
CA GLU A 43 -16.87 30.41 -38.73
C GLU A 43 -17.48 29.00 -38.63
N SER A 44 -17.81 28.54 -37.42
CA SER A 44 -18.62 27.34 -37.19
C SER A 44 -20.04 27.42 -37.73
N PHE A 45 -20.54 28.63 -38.02
CA PHE A 45 -21.89 28.87 -38.57
C PHE A 45 -21.99 28.69 -40.09
N ASN A 46 -20.87 28.46 -40.78
CA ASN A 46 -20.94 27.98 -42.16
C ASN A 46 -21.68 26.63 -42.20
N PRO A 47 -22.38 26.30 -43.31
CA PRO A 47 -23.23 25.11 -43.40
C PRO A 47 -22.49 23.78 -43.22
N SER A 48 -21.17 23.74 -43.45
CA SER A 48 -20.34 22.55 -43.19
C SER A 48 -19.71 22.53 -41.79
N GLY A 49 -20.03 23.52 -40.95
CA GLY A 49 -19.62 23.61 -39.54
C GLY A 49 -18.21 24.18 -39.31
N SER A 50 -17.56 24.77 -40.32
CA SER A 50 -16.22 25.36 -40.18
C SER A 50 -15.86 26.35 -41.27
N VAL A 51 -14.79 27.12 -41.04
CA VAL A 51 -14.15 28.05 -41.98
C VAL A 51 -13.77 27.41 -43.32
N LYS A 52 -13.55 26.09 -43.35
CA LYS A 52 -13.14 25.38 -44.56
C LYS A 52 -14.26 25.26 -45.59
N ALA A 53 -15.52 25.54 -45.24
CA ALA A 53 -16.60 25.70 -46.22
C ALA A 53 -16.22 26.71 -47.32
N ARG A 54 -15.63 27.85 -46.91
CA ARG A 54 -15.19 28.92 -47.81
C ARG A 54 -14.10 28.44 -48.78
N THR A 55 -13.11 27.74 -48.24
CA THR A 55 -11.98 27.21 -49.01
C THR A 55 -12.46 26.15 -50.01
N SER A 56 -13.23 25.17 -49.54
CA SER A 56 -13.75 24.09 -50.37
C SER A 56 -14.63 24.60 -51.50
N PHE A 57 -15.58 25.49 -51.19
CA PHE A 57 -16.48 26.04 -52.20
C PHE A 57 -15.73 26.91 -53.21
N ASN A 58 -14.86 27.82 -52.76
CA ASN A 58 -14.13 28.72 -53.67
C ASN A 58 -13.22 27.95 -54.64
N ILE A 59 -12.49 26.94 -54.17
CA ILE A 59 -11.63 26.10 -55.04
C ILE A 59 -12.46 25.40 -56.12
N LEU A 60 -13.60 24.81 -55.76
CA LEU A 60 -14.44 24.09 -56.72
C LEU A 60 -15.14 25.04 -57.69
N GLN A 61 -15.67 26.17 -57.19
CA GLN A 61 -16.30 27.19 -58.02
C GLN A 61 -15.31 27.73 -59.06
N LYS A 62 -14.10 28.09 -58.65
CA LYS A 62 -13.07 28.61 -59.56
C LYS A 62 -12.62 27.58 -60.60
N ALA A 63 -12.45 26.31 -60.18
CA ALA A 63 -12.14 25.23 -61.12
C ALA A 63 -13.25 25.00 -62.14
N MET A 64 -14.52 25.11 -61.75
CA MET A 64 -15.65 24.99 -62.67
C MET A 64 -15.78 26.21 -63.60
N GLU A 65 -15.57 27.42 -63.10
CA GLU A 65 -15.53 28.65 -63.91
C GLU A 65 -14.41 28.63 -64.96
N ALA A 66 -13.23 28.08 -64.60
CA ALA A 66 -12.10 27.91 -65.50
C ALA A 66 -12.31 26.75 -66.51
N GLY A 67 -13.30 25.89 -66.28
CA GLY A 67 -13.57 24.71 -67.10
C GLY A 67 -12.69 23.50 -66.79
N ASP A 68 -11.84 23.57 -65.76
CA ASP A 68 -10.97 22.50 -65.25
C ASP A 68 -11.76 21.39 -64.55
N LEU A 69 -12.98 21.70 -64.12
CA LEU A 69 -13.88 20.79 -63.43
C LEU A 69 -15.30 20.88 -64.00
N ARG A 70 -15.94 19.74 -64.28
CA ARG A 70 -17.31 19.66 -64.82
C ARG A 70 -18.18 18.74 -63.98
N LYS A 71 -19.50 18.93 -64.08
CA LYS A 71 -20.47 18.06 -63.40
C LYS A 71 -20.22 16.58 -63.77
N GLY A 72 -20.12 15.72 -62.77
CA GLY A 72 -19.80 14.29 -62.90
C GLY A 72 -18.32 13.94 -62.74
N ASP A 73 -17.42 14.92 -62.75
CA ASP A 73 -15.98 14.72 -62.52
C ASP A 73 -15.68 14.37 -61.05
N THR A 74 -14.45 13.91 -60.79
CA THR A 74 -14.03 13.42 -59.47
C THR A 74 -13.01 14.34 -58.81
N VAL A 75 -13.36 14.92 -57.67
CA VAL A 75 -12.42 15.66 -56.83
C VAL A 75 -11.66 14.69 -55.95
N ILE A 76 -10.35 14.88 -55.83
CA ILE A 76 -9.47 14.10 -54.95
C ILE A 76 -8.82 15.07 -53.96
N GLU A 77 -8.73 14.70 -52.68
CA GLU A 77 -8.00 15.48 -51.66
C GLU A 77 -7.41 14.59 -50.56
N SER A 78 -6.30 15.02 -49.97
CA SER A 78 -5.75 14.49 -48.72
C SER A 78 -6.21 15.34 -47.53
N SER A 79 -7.17 14.84 -46.75
CA SER A 79 -7.65 15.51 -45.54
C SER A 79 -8.45 14.58 -44.65
N SER A 80 -8.16 14.56 -43.35
CA SER A 80 -8.92 13.82 -42.33
C SER A 80 -9.79 14.73 -41.44
N GLY A 81 -10.06 15.98 -41.87
CA GLY A 81 -10.80 16.96 -41.08
C GLY A 81 -11.66 17.93 -41.89
N ASN A 82 -11.78 19.17 -41.42
CA ASN A 82 -12.74 20.19 -41.88
C ASN A 82 -12.75 20.44 -43.40
N MET A 83 -11.60 20.39 -44.08
CA MET A 83 -11.50 20.54 -45.53
C MET A 83 -12.25 19.43 -46.29
N ALA A 84 -12.17 18.19 -45.82
CA ALA A 84 -12.84 17.06 -46.46
C ALA A 84 -14.36 17.18 -46.36
N ILE A 85 -14.87 17.60 -45.20
CA ILE A 85 -16.31 17.79 -44.98
C ILE A 85 -16.85 18.95 -45.83
N GLY A 86 -16.11 20.06 -45.92
CA GLY A 86 -16.46 21.18 -46.80
C GLY A 86 -16.54 20.76 -48.28
N LEU A 87 -15.55 19.98 -48.76
CA LEU A 87 -15.57 19.43 -50.11
C LEU A 87 -16.73 18.45 -50.31
N ALA A 88 -17.02 17.58 -49.33
CA ALA A 88 -18.08 16.60 -49.46
C ALA A 88 -19.46 17.25 -49.62
N GLN A 89 -19.76 18.27 -48.82
CA GLN A 89 -20.99 19.05 -48.94
C GLN A 89 -21.07 19.79 -50.29
N ALA A 90 -19.99 20.45 -50.72
CA ALA A 90 -19.95 21.20 -51.97
C ALA A 90 -20.04 20.30 -53.21
N CYS A 91 -19.26 19.22 -53.26
CA CYS A 91 -19.29 18.25 -54.34
C CYS A 91 -20.67 17.64 -54.54
N LEU A 92 -21.35 17.25 -53.45
CA LEU A 92 -22.69 16.67 -53.52
C LEU A 92 -23.70 17.61 -54.19
N VAL A 93 -23.69 18.89 -53.80
CA VAL A 93 -24.58 19.92 -54.37
C VAL A 93 -24.21 20.25 -55.82
N MET A 94 -22.93 20.33 -56.14
CA MET A 94 -22.44 20.65 -57.49
C MET A 94 -22.49 19.45 -58.45
N GLY A 95 -22.86 18.26 -57.97
CA GLY A 95 -22.95 17.03 -58.77
C GLY A 95 -21.58 16.46 -59.15
N LEU A 96 -20.61 16.55 -58.26
CA LEU A 96 -19.25 16.04 -58.39
C LEU A 96 -19.07 14.79 -57.50
N LYS A 97 -18.16 13.90 -57.88
CA LYS A 97 -17.71 12.79 -57.02
C LYS A 97 -16.56 13.26 -56.14
N LEU A 98 -16.40 12.67 -54.97
CA LEU A 98 -15.30 12.99 -54.06
C LEU A 98 -14.60 11.72 -53.59
N ILE A 99 -13.27 11.69 -53.73
CA ILE A 99 -12.38 10.72 -53.08
C ILE A 99 -11.53 11.47 -52.06
N VAL A 100 -11.61 11.07 -50.80
CA VAL A 100 -10.81 11.64 -49.71
C VAL A 100 -9.79 10.61 -49.26
N VAL A 101 -8.51 10.96 -49.40
CA VAL A 101 -7.40 10.16 -48.89
C VAL A 101 -7.17 10.50 -47.42
N VAL A 102 -7.33 9.50 -46.56
CA VAL A 102 -7.23 9.61 -45.09
C VAL A 102 -6.16 8.66 -44.56
N ASP A 103 -5.81 8.82 -43.29
CA ASP A 103 -4.91 7.94 -42.53
C ASP A 103 -5.64 7.43 -41.28
N PRO A 104 -5.07 6.46 -40.51
CA PRO A 104 -5.75 5.86 -39.37
C PRO A 104 -6.06 6.83 -38.21
N LYS A 105 -5.61 8.09 -38.29
CA LYS A 105 -5.91 9.12 -37.29
C LYS A 105 -7.22 9.87 -37.55
N ILE A 106 -7.95 9.55 -38.63
CA ILE A 106 -9.29 10.11 -38.85
C ILE A 106 -10.21 9.78 -37.68
N ASN A 107 -10.94 10.79 -37.18
CA ASN A 107 -11.93 10.54 -36.13
C ASN A 107 -13.22 9.93 -36.71
N LYS A 108 -13.91 9.14 -35.90
CA LYS A 108 -15.12 8.39 -36.29
C LYS A 108 -16.24 9.29 -36.81
N LEU A 109 -16.45 10.45 -36.18
CA LEU A 109 -17.46 11.40 -36.62
C LEU A 109 -17.18 11.92 -38.04
N THR A 110 -15.92 12.21 -38.36
CA THR A 110 -15.52 12.73 -39.68
C THR A 110 -15.69 11.64 -40.73
N SER A 111 -15.26 10.40 -40.48
CA SER A 111 -15.46 9.31 -41.44
C SER A 111 -16.95 9.08 -41.73
N GLN A 112 -17.78 9.05 -40.67
CA GLN A 112 -19.24 8.91 -40.81
C GLN A 112 -19.87 10.06 -41.58
N LEU A 113 -19.44 11.31 -41.33
CA LEU A 113 -19.93 12.47 -42.10
C LEU A 113 -19.54 12.37 -43.58
N LEU A 114 -18.30 11.99 -43.88
CA LEU A 114 -17.83 11.83 -45.26
C LEU A 114 -18.63 10.76 -46.01
N GLU A 115 -18.81 9.58 -45.39
CA GLU A 115 -19.63 8.50 -45.93
C GLU A 115 -21.09 8.95 -46.15
N THR A 116 -21.65 9.69 -45.19
CA THR A 116 -23.04 10.21 -45.27
C THR A 116 -23.21 11.20 -46.42
N TYR A 117 -22.21 12.05 -46.69
CA TYR A 117 -22.20 12.93 -47.85
C TYR A 117 -21.89 12.20 -49.18
N GLY A 118 -21.66 10.88 -49.15
CA GLY A 118 -21.39 10.07 -50.33
C GLY A 118 -19.93 10.17 -50.82
N ALA A 119 -19.00 10.63 -49.99
CA ALA A 119 -17.59 10.64 -50.33
C ALA A 119 -17.00 9.22 -50.24
N THR A 120 -16.12 8.88 -51.19
CA THR A 120 -15.31 7.66 -51.13
C THR A 120 -14.08 7.92 -50.25
N ILE A 121 -13.88 7.10 -49.23
CA ILE A 121 -12.71 7.20 -48.34
C ILE A 121 -11.64 6.22 -48.82
N GLU A 122 -10.46 6.73 -49.15
CA GLU A 122 -9.28 5.93 -49.44
C GLU A 122 -8.32 6.00 -48.24
N MET A 123 -8.14 4.90 -47.52
CA MET A 123 -7.29 4.87 -46.33
C MET A 123 -5.88 4.38 -46.65
N VAL A 124 -4.87 5.19 -46.37
CA VAL A 124 -3.48 4.71 -46.31
C VAL A 124 -3.23 4.07 -44.95
N THR A 125 -2.71 2.85 -44.91
CA THR A 125 -2.49 2.11 -43.66
C THR A 125 -1.08 2.29 -43.11
N GLU A 126 -0.10 2.49 -43.99
CA GLU A 126 1.32 2.58 -43.64
C GLU A 126 1.88 3.98 -43.93
N PRO A 127 2.69 4.57 -43.03
CA PRO A 127 3.41 5.81 -43.30
C PRO A 127 4.60 5.57 -44.25
N LEU A 128 5.02 6.61 -44.98
CA LEU A 128 6.31 6.58 -45.70
C LEU A 128 7.47 6.93 -44.76
N GLU A 129 8.68 6.41 -45.05
CA GLU A 129 9.92 6.76 -44.32
C GLU A 129 10.15 8.28 -44.32
N GLU A 130 9.96 8.92 -45.47
CA GLU A 130 10.03 10.37 -45.62
C GLU A 130 8.62 10.98 -45.65
N GLY A 131 8.34 11.92 -44.75
CA GLY A 131 7.05 12.64 -44.67
C GLY A 131 5.90 11.88 -43.98
N GLY A 132 6.11 10.66 -43.48
CA GLY A 132 5.16 9.92 -42.65
C GLY A 132 3.81 9.67 -43.32
N PHE A 133 2.72 9.74 -42.55
CA PHE A 133 1.36 9.59 -43.08
C PHE A 133 0.96 10.71 -44.06
N LEU A 134 1.51 11.93 -43.91
CA LEU A 134 1.25 13.00 -44.87
C LEU A 134 1.85 12.66 -46.23
N GLY A 135 3.11 12.22 -46.25
CA GLY A 135 3.78 11.73 -47.44
C GLY A 135 3.01 10.60 -48.11
N ALA A 136 2.59 9.59 -47.34
CA ALA A 136 1.79 8.46 -47.82
C ALA A 136 0.48 8.92 -48.47
N ARG A 137 -0.28 9.81 -47.81
CA ARG A 137 -1.54 10.34 -48.37
C ARG A 137 -1.31 11.13 -49.65
N LEU A 138 -0.28 11.98 -49.71
CA LEU A 138 0.03 12.76 -50.92
C LEU A 138 0.48 11.88 -52.09
N ALA A 139 1.27 10.82 -51.82
CA ALA A 139 1.64 9.84 -52.84
C ALA A 139 0.39 9.12 -53.39
N LYS A 140 -0.54 8.74 -52.51
CA LYS A 140 -1.80 8.10 -52.89
C LYS A 140 -2.72 9.04 -53.68
N VAL A 141 -2.80 10.33 -53.33
CA VAL A 141 -3.50 11.32 -54.17
C VAL A 141 -2.94 11.36 -55.59
N LYS A 142 -1.59 11.39 -55.74
CA LYS A 142 -0.93 11.38 -57.05
C LYS A 142 -1.19 10.10 -57.85
N GLU A 143 -1.27 8.95 -57.17
CA GLU A 143 -1.66 7.68 -57.79
C GLU A 143 -3.11 7.72 -58.29
N LEU A 144 -4.05 8.14 -57.44
CA LEU A 144 -5.47 8.22 -57.77
C LEU A 144 -5.73 9.18 -58.94
N LEU A 145 -5.01 10.31 -59.01
CA LEU A 145 -5.11 11.25 -60.15
C LEU A 145 -4.72 10.61 -61.49
N LYS A 146 -3.77 9.66 -61.51
CA LYS A 146 -3.35 8.97 -62.74
C LYS A 146 -4.38 7.95 -63.23
N ILE A 147 -5.04 7.26 -62.30
CA ILE A 147 -5.96 6.16 -62.62
C ILE A 147 -7.43 6.61 -62.72
N THR A 148 -7.79 7.71 -62.07
CA THR A 148 -9.17 8.24 -62.07
C THR A 148 -9.34 9.20 -63.23
N LYS A 149 -10.09 8.78 -64.26
CA LYS A 149 -10.43 9.65 -65.39
C LYS A 149 -11.25 10.85 -64.92
N ASN A 150 -11.03 12.00 -65.56
CA ASN A 150 -11.69 13.27 -65.25
C ASN A 150 -11.62 13.60 -63.75
N SER A 151 -10.40 13.59 -63.21
CA SER A 151 -10.16 13.90 -61.80
C SER A 151 -9.43 15.23 -61.62
N PHE A 152 -9.71 15.88 -60.48
CA PHE A 152 -9.17 17.18 -60.10
C PHE A 152 -8.65 17.14 -58.67
N TRP A 153 -7.44 17.64 -58.44
CA TRP A 153 -6.90 17.77 -57.09
C TRP A 153 -7.17 19.17 -56.53
N SER A 154 -7.98 19.25 -55.49
CA SER A 154 -8.27 20.53 -54.83
C SER A 154 -7.05 21.18 -54.17
N ASN A 155 -6.11 20.36 -53.66
CA ASN A 155 -4.78 20.73 -53.17
C ASN A 155 -4.78 21.93 -52.20
N GLN A 156 -5.35 21.74 -51.00
CA GLN A 156 -5.42 22.79 -49.98
C GLN A 156 -4.07 23.42 -49.59
N TYR A 157 -2.96 22.73 -49.83
CA TYR A 157 -1.62 23.20 -49.49
C TYR A 157 -0.99 24.09 -50.56
N GLY A 158 -1.44 24.02 -51.83
CA GLY A 158 -0.81 24.76 -52.94
C GLY A 158 -1.77 25.49 -53.87
N ASN A 159 -3.07 25.32 -53.72
CA ASN A 159 -4.04 26.07 -54.50
C ASN A 159 -4.18 27.50 -53.95
N LEU A 160 -3.83 28.51 -54.77
CA LEU A 160 -3.90 29.93 -54.41
C LEU A 160 -5.34 30.42 -54.14
N ASP A 161 -6.36 29.68 -54.53
CA ASP A 161 -7.74 30.01 -54.20
C ASP A 161 -8.08 29.71 -52.73
N ASN A 162 -7.19 29.01 -52.00
CA ASN A 162 -7.28 28.88 -50.55
C ASN A 162 -7.08 30.23 -49.83
N PRO A 163 -5.93 30.92 -49.93
CA PRO A 163 -5.79 32.23 -49.29
C PRO A 163 -6.78 33.27 -49.82
N LYS A 164 -7.01 33.33 -51.14
CA LYS A 164 -7.90 34.35 -51.74
C LYS A 164 -9.31 34.40 -51.15
N THR A 165 -9.89 33.25 -50.77
CA THR A 165 -11.25 33.22 -50.20
C THR A 165 -11.36 34.00 -48.87
N HIS A 166 -10.27 34.07 -48.11
CA HIS A 166 -10.25 34.69 -46.79
C HIS A 166 -10.05 36.21 -46.82
N TYR A 167 -9.77 36.78 -48.00
CA TYR A 167 -9.89 38.21 -48.25
C TYR A 167 -11.31 38.70 -47.90
N GLN A 168 -12.33 37.90 -48.27
CA GLN A 168 -13.72 38.17 -47.93
C GLN A 168 -14.01 38.01 -46.44
N THR A 169 -13.42 37.01 -45.76
CA THR A 169 -13.59 36.83 -44.30
C THR A 169 -13.16 38.09 -43.53
N THR A 170 -12.07 38.72 -43.94
CA THR A 170 -11.58 39.95 -43.29
C THR A 170 -12.45 41.15 -43.64
N LYS A 171 -12.89 41.28 -44.90
CA LYS A 171 -13.85 42.30 -45.32
C LYS A 171 -15.10 42.29 -44.45
N GLU A 172 -15.69 41.11 -44.22
CA GLU A 172 -16.88 40.95 -43.37
C GLU A 172 -16.64 41.42 -41.93
N ILE A 173 -15.44 41.20 -41.38
CA ILE A 173 -15.07 41.68 -40.04
C ILE A 173 -15.03 43.21 -40.02
N TYR A 174 -14.38 43.84 -41.00
CA TYR A 174 -14.32 45.30 -41.10
C TYR A 174 -15.70 45.93 -41.30
N GLU A 175 -16.53 45.37 -42.17
CA GLU A 175 -17.90 45.83 -42.38
C GLU A 175 -18.72 45.77 -41.09
N ALA A 176 -18.62 44.66 -40.34
CA ALA A 176 -19.34 44.50 -39.09
C ALA A 176 -18.82 45.41 -37.95
N LEU A 177 -17.53 45.76 -37.97
CA LEU A 177 -16.89 46.62 -36.98
C LEU A 177 -16.82 48.10 -37.41
N ASN A 178 -17.55 48.49 -38.47
CA ASN A 178 -17.58 49.85 -39.03
C ASN A 178 -16.17 50.39 -39.35
N GLY A 179 -15.34 49.56 -39.97
CA GLY A 179 -13.99 49.93 -40.41
C GLY A 179 -12.92 49.97 -39.31
N ARG A 180 -13.26 49.65 -38.06
CA ARG A 180 -12.35 49.78 -36.90
C ARG A 180 -11.90 48.43 -36.37
N LEU A 181 -10.65 48.06 -36.67
CA LEU A 181 -9.99 46.87 -36.17
C LEU A 181 -8.49 47.15 -35.99
N ASP A 182 -7.95 46.88 -34.81
CA ASP A 182 -6.55 47.17 -34.48
C ASP A 182 -5.71 45.89 -34.44
N TYR A 183 -6.27 44.78 -33.95
CA TYR A 183 -5.60 43.48 -33.87
C TYR A 183 -6.47 42.35 -34.42
N LEU A 184 -5.90 41.48 -35.25
CA LEU A 184 -6.56 40.26 -35.74
C LEU A 184 -5.76 39.02 -35.32
N PHE A 185 -6.39 38.12 -34.55
CA PHE A 185 -5.79 36.85 -34.14
C PHE A 185 -6.28 35.72 -35.05
N VAL A 186 -5.35 34.98 -35.65
CA VAL A 186 -5.65 33.91 -36.61
C VAL A 186 -4.83 32.66 -36.32
N ALA A 187 -5.50 31.54 -36.08
CA ALA A 187 -4.84 30.25 -35.90
C ALA A 187 -4.23 29.74 -37.23
N THR A 188 -3.04 29.15 -37.14
CA THR A 188 -2.27 28.72 -38.32
C THR A 188 -2.32 27.22 -38.55
N SER A 189 -2.26 26.82 -39.82
CA SER A 189 -2.13 25.42 -40.26
C SER A 189 -1.58 25.44 -41.68
N THR A 190 -2.44 25.39 -42.70
CA THR A 190 -2.02 25.68 -44.09
C THR A 190 -1.60 27.14 -44.28
N CYS A 191 -1.94 28.04 -43.36
CA CYS A 191 -1.74 29.49 -43.47
C CYS A 191 -2.59 30.19 -44.54
N GLY A 192 -3.51 29.48 -45.23
CA GLY A 192 -4.43 30.11 -46.19
C GLY A 192 -5.30 31.19 -45.55
N THR A 193 -5.93 30.91 -44.41
CA THR A 193 -6.73 31.90 -43.68
C THR A 193 -5.91 33.09 -43.21
N LEU A 194 -4.74 32.84 -42.62
CA LEU A 194 -3.82 33.89 -42.18
C LEU A 194 -3.46 34.83 -43.33
N MET A 195 -2.99 34.28 -44.45
CA MET A 195 -2.47 35.07 -45.56
C MET A 195 -3.56 35.78 -46.36
N GLY A 196 -4.72 35.16 -46.54
CA GLY A 196 -5.86 35.87 -47.13
C GLY A 196 -6.33 37.06 -46.29
N CYS A 197 -6.26 36.94 -44.97
CA CYS A 197 -6.54 38.08 -44.08
C CYS A 197 -5.45 39.15 -44.18
N ALA A 198 -4.19 38.72 -44.24
CA ALA A 198 -3.04 39.60 -44.39
C ALA A 198 -3.06 40.40 -45.70
N ASP A 199 -3.43 39.78 -46.82
CA ASP A 199 -3.56 40.45 -48.11
C ASP A 199 -4.62 41.57 -48.07
N TYR A 200 -5.78 41.31 -47.42
CA TYR A 200 -6.81 42.34 -47.24
C TYR A 200 -6.30 43.51 -46.39
N ILE A 201 -5.69 43.19 -45.26
CA ILE A 201 -5.20 44.20 -44.31
C ILE A 201 -4.10 45.04 -44.97
N LYS A 202 -3.14 44.43 -45.66
CA LYS A 202 -2.08 45.14 -46.36
C LYS A 202 -2.62 46.08 -47.44
N ALA A 203 -3.65 45.65 -48.19
CA ALA A 203 -4.21 46.44 -49.28
C ALA A 203 -5.10 47.60 -48.80
N ASN A 204 -5.81 47.46 -47.68
CA ASN A 204 -6.86 48.40 -47.29
C ASN A 204 -6.63 49.08 -45.92
N HIS A 205 -5.98 48.40 -44.98
CA HIS A 205 -5.86 48.83 -43.57
C HIS A 205 -4.47 48.46 -42.98
N PRO A 206 -3.36 49.01 -43.51
CA PRO A 206 -2.00 48.55 -43.19
C PRO A 206 -1.56 48.75 -41.74
N ASN A 207 -2.32 49.50 -40.93
CA ASN A 207 -2.03 49.73 -39.51
C ASN A 207 -2.53 48.60 -38.59
N THR A 208 -3.40 47.72 -39.09
CA THR A 208 -3.94 46.61 -38.28
C THR A 208 -2.90 45.51 -38.12
N LYS A 209 -2.66 45.12 -36.87
CA LYS A 209 -1.66 44.12 -36.51
C LYS A 209 -2.25 42.72 -36.57
N ILE A 210 -1.57 41.82 -37.26
CA ILE A 210 -1.98 40.41 -37.36
C ILE A 210 -1.12 39.58 -36.43
N ILE A 211 -1.78 38.87 -35.50
CA ILE A 211 -1.15 37.95 -34.56
C ILE A 211 -1.45 36.52 -35.00
N ALA A 212 -0.42 35.81 -35.46
CA ALA A 212 -0.53 34.41 -35.80
C ALA A 212 -0.54 33.55 -34.53
N VAL A 213 -1.44 32.58 -34.46
CA VAL A 213 -1.54 31.66 -33.32
C VAL A 213 -1.16 30.27 -33.75
N ASP A 214 -0.02 29.79 -33.27
CA ASP A 214 0.57 28.52 -33.69
C ASP A 214 0.69 27.52 -32.54
N ALA A 215 0.81 26.24 -32.86
CA ALA A 215 0.96 25.19 -31.84
C ALA A 215 2.42 25.04 -31.40
N VAL A 216 2.66 24.73 -30.13
CA VAL A 216 3.95 24.16 -29.70
C VAL A 216 4.19 22.85 -30.47
N GLY A 217 5.38 22.68 -31.03
CA GLY A 217 5.71 21.57 -31.93
C GLY A 217 5.31 21.79 -33.40
N SER A 218 4.85 22.98 -33.77
CA SER A 218 4.71 23.43 -35.16
C SER A 218 6.00 24.09 -35.67
N VAL A 219 6.28 23.91 -36.96
CA VAL A 219 7.49 24.42 -37.65
C VAL A 219 7.29 25.76 -38.37
N LEU A 220 6.03 26.23 -38.53
CA LEU A 220 5.67 27.37 -39.37
C LEU A 220 6.42 28.68 -39.05
N PHE A 221 6.67 28.92 -37.77
CA PHE A 221 7.44 30.07 -37.28
C PHE A 221 8.76 29.64 -36.62
N GLY A 222 9.41 28.62 -37.19
CA GLY A 222 10.64 28.02 -36.68
C GLY A 222 10.43 27.03 -35.53
N GLY A 223 11.50 26.34 -35.11
CA GLY A 223 11.49 25.31 -34.06
C GLY A 223 11.43 23.88 -34.60
N GLU A 224 11.41 22.89 -33.69
CA GLU A 224 11.39 21.46 -34.04
C GLU A 224 9.97 20.89 -34.15
N ALA A 225 9.78 19.98 -35.10
CA ALA A 225 8.51 19.27 -35.28
C ALA A 225 8.22 18.39 -34.05
N GLY A 226 7.10 18.67 -33.38
CA GLY A 226 6.65 17.97 -32.18
C GLY A 226 5.33 17.23 -32.38
N THR A 227 5.07 16.27 -31.49
CA THR A 227 3.76 15.60 -31.44
C THR A 227 2.71 16.55 -30.86
N ARG A 228 1.54 16.60 -31.51
CA ARG A 228 0.39 17.42 -31.09
C ARG A 228 -0.84 16.53 -30.97
N LYS A 229 -1.61 16.70 -29.90
CA LYS A 229 -2.81 15.91 -29.59
C LYS A 229 -4.07 16.57 -30.11
N ILE A 230 -4.15 17.90 -30.08
CA ILE A 230 -5.32 18.65 -30.54
C ILE A 230 -5.14 19.04 -32.02
N PRO A 231 -6.03 18.59 -32.92
CA PRO A 231 -5.92 18.91 -34.34
C PRO A 231 -6.38 20.35 -34.65
N GLY A 232 -6.17 20.79 -35.89
CA GLY A 232 -6.75 22.03 -36.42
C GLY A 232 -5.87 23.27 -36.36
N HIS A 233 -4.74 23.23 -35.62
CA HIS A 233 -3.72 24.28 -35.63
C HIS A 233 -2.29 23.71 -35.54
N GLY A 234 -1.32 24.44 -36.08
CA GLY A 234 0.05 24.00 -36.32
C GLY A 234 0.25 23.09 -37.52
N ALA A 235 1.48 23.08 -38.05
CA ALA A 235 1.90 22.20 -39.14
C ALA A 235 3.25 21.55 -38.84
N GLY A 236 3.44 20.32 -39.33
CA GLY A 236 4.72 19.60 -39.24
C GLY A 236 5.63 19.82 -40.47
N VAL A 237 5.17 20.64 -41.43
CA VAL A 237 5.88 21.03 -42.64
C VAL A 237 5.64 22.53 -42.85
N ASP A 238 6.59 23.18 -43.52
CA ASP A 238 6.45 24.59 -43.88
C ASP A 238 5.24 24.81 -44.82
N SER A 239 4.61 25.97 -44.71
CA SER A 239 3.56 26.37 -45.63
C SER A 239 4.15 27.26 -46.74
N GLN A 240 3.88 26.91 -47.99
CA GLN A 240 4.24 27.74 -49.14
C GLN A 240 3.45 29.05 -49.24
N PHE A 241 2.35 29.19 -48.49
CA PHE A 241 1.59 30.44 -48.47
C PHE A 241 2.18 31.46 -47.50
N LEU A 242 2.87 31.00 -46.44
CA LEU A 242 3.28 31.86 -45.34
C LEU A 242 4.34 32.87 -45.79
N ASP A 243 3.97 34.15 -45.78
CA ASP A 243 4.90 35.27 -45.83
C ASP A 243 4.92 35.95 -44.46
N GLN A 244 5.98 35.68 -43.70
CA GLN A 244 6.14 36.22 -42.34
C GLN A 244 6.23 37.75 -42.34
N GLY A 245 6.60 38.39 -43.46
CA GLY A 245 6.69 39.85 -43.56
C GLY A 245 5.35 40.57 -43.42
N TYR A 246 4.21 39.86 -43.51
CA TYR A 246 2.88 40.44 -43.34
C TYR A 246 2.30 40.20 -41.93
N ILE A 247 3.04 39.51 -41.07
CA ILE A 247 2.60 39.14 -39.73
C ILE A 247 3.29 40.07 -38.73
N HIS A 248 2.52 40.65 -37.81
CA HIS A 248 3.09 41.53 -36.79
C HIS A 248 3.84 40.74 -35.73
N ASP A 249 3.23 39.66 -35.25
CA ASP A 249 3.81 38.77 -34.24
C ASP A 249 3.15 37.39 -34.28
N PHE A 250 3.70 36.42 -33.57
CA PHE A 250 3.09 35.11 -33.38
C PHE A 250 3.19 34.62 -31.93
N VAL A 251 2.19 33.85 -31.51
CA VAL A 251 2.13 33.23 -30.18
C VAL A 251 2.03 31.72 -30.32
N LYS A 252 2.91 30.98 -29.64
CA LYS A 252 2.84 29.52 -29.54
C LYS A 252 2.01 29.09 -28.32
N VAL A 253 1.13 28.13 -28.54
CA VAL A 253 0.20 27.60 -27.53
C VAL A 253 0.33 26.08 -27.45
N SER A 254 0.43 25.56 -26.23
CA SER A 254 0.48 24.11 -25.97
C SER A 254 -0.91 23.45 -26.05
N ASP A 255 -0.97 22.12 -26.17
CA ASP A 255 -2.24 21.39 -26.12
C ASP A 255 -3.00 21.62 -24.79
N LEU A 256 -2.29 21.76 -23.66
CA LEU A 256 -2.87 22.09 -22.36
C LEU A 256 -3.56 23.45 -22.40
N GLU A 257 -2.84 24.49 -22.82
CA GLU A 257 -3.39 25.84 -22.92
C GLU A 257 -4.56 25.91 -23.90
N CYS A 258 -4.46 25.21 -25.03
CA CYS A 258 -5.54 25.09 -26.00
C CYS A 258 -6.82 24.52 -25.36
N ALA A 259 -6.70 23.43 -24.59
CA ALA A 259 -7.84 22.86 -23.86
C ALA A 259 -8.41 23.86 -22.83
N VAL A 260 -7.53 24.53 -22.06
CA VAL A 260 -7.93 25.55 -21.08
C VAL A 260 -8.69 26.69 -21.75
N GLY A 261 -8.21 27.20 -22.89
CA GLY A 261 -8.89 28.28 -23.62
C GLY A 261 -10.27 27.87 -24.16
N CYS A 262 -10.44 26.61 -24.61
CA CYS A 262 -11.75 26.10 -25.01
C CYS A 262 -12.75 26.08 -23.84
N TRP A 263 -12.33 25.58 -22.68
CA TRP A 263 -13.18 25.53 -21.49
C TRP A 263 -13.48 26.92 -20.94
N GLU A 264 -12.52 27.85 -20.95
CA GLU A 264 -12.79 29.24 -20.56
C GLU A 264 -13.81 29.91 -21.49
N LEU A 265 -13.71 29.68 -22.79
CA LEU A 265 -14.67 30.23 -23.76
C LEU A 265 -16.06 29.65 -23.55
N LEU A 266 -16.16 28.36 -23.23
CA LEU A 266 -17.41 27.70 -22.90
C LEU A 266 -18.00 28.27 -21.59
N GLU A 267 -17.24 28.32 -20.52
CA GLU A 267 -17.73 28.75 -19.20
C GLU A 267 -18.06 30.24 -19.14
N LYS A 268 -17.25 31.09 -19.79
CA LYS A 268 -17.41 32.55 -19.71
C LYS A 268 -18.36 33.13 -20.74
N GLU A 269 -18.46 32.53 -21.92
CA GLU A 269 -19.25 33.08 -23.04
C GLU A 269 -20.32 32.11 -23.56
N SER A 270 -20.39 30.89 -23.03
CA SER A 270 -21.28 29.82 -23.52
C SER A 270 -21.05 29.46 -25.00
N ILE A 271 -19.82 29.66 -25.51
CA ILE A 271 -19.46 29.35 -26.90
C ILE A 271 -18.71 28.01 -26.93
N LEU A 272 -19.37 26.97 -27.44
CA LEU A 272 -18.76 25.64 -27.64
C LEU A 272 -17.94 25.60 -28.93
N ALA A 273 -16.64 25.90 -28.84
CA ALA A 273 -15.73 26.02 -29.99
C ALA A 273 -14.71 24.86 -30.12
N GLY A 274 -14.07 24.72 -31.27
CA GLY A 274 -13.00 23.73 -31.49
C GLY A 274 -11.63 24.16 -30.99
N GLY A 275 -10.65 23.24 -31.08
CA GLY A 275 -9.31 23.43 -30.47
C GLY A 275 -8.58 24.71 -30.89
N SER A 276 -8.53 25.00 -32.20
CA SER A 276 -7.87 26.23 -32.69
C SER A 276 -8.43 27.52 -32.09
N SER A 277 -9.72 27.53 -31.72
CA SER A 277 -10.37 28.65 -31.04
C SER A 277 -9.86 28.81 -29.62
N GLY A 278 -9.72 27.72 -28.86
CA GLY A 278 -9.12 27.75 -27.53
C GLY A 278 -7.67 28.23 -27.53
N ALA A 279 -6.91 27.87 -28.58
CA ALA A 279 -5.57 28.40 -28.77
C ALA A 279 -5.57 29.94 -28.95
N ILE A 280 -6.51 30.49 -29.74
CA ILE A 280 -6.64 31.95 -29.91
C ILE A 280 -6.96 32.64 -28.58
N ILE A 281 -7.86 32.09 -27.77
CA ILE A 281 -8.19 32.64 -26.45
C ILE A 281 -6.94 32.75 -25.57
N LYS A 282 -6.15 31.68 -25.48
CA LYS A 282 -4.91 31.71 -24.70
C LYS A 282 -3.82 32.59 -25.29
N ALA A 283 -3.70 32.62 -26.61
CA ALA A 283 -2.75 33.51 -27.27
C ALA A 283 -3.07 34.98 -26.97
N PHE A 284 -4.35 35.37 -27.07
CA PHE A 284 -4.78 36.71 -26.71
C PHE A 284 -4.50 37.03 -25.24
N GLN A 285 -4.84 36.15 -24.30
CA GLN A 285 -4.59 36.40 -22.87
C GLN A 285 -3.10 36.58 -22.55
N LYS A 286 -2.21 35.85 -23.24
CA LYS A 286 -0.75 36.04 -23.13
C LYS A 286 -0.27 37.35 -23.76
N TYR A 287 -1.00 37.87 -24.74
CA TYR A 287 -0.66 39.05 -25.50
C TYR A 287 -1.35 40.33 -24.99
N GLU A 288 -2.38 40.19 -24.15
CA GLU A 288 -3.31 41.26 -23.75
C GLU A 288 -2.57 42.48 -23.19
N ASP A 289 -1.55 42.26 -22.35
CA ASP A 289 -0.77 43.33 -21.73
C ASP A 289 0.05 44.17 -22.73
N GLN A 290 0.24 43.69 -23.96
CA GLN A 290 0.97 44.37 -25.04
C GLN A 290 0.03 45.17 -25.95
N ILE A 291 -1.29 45.03 -25.76
CA ILE A 291 -2.30 45.69 -26.59
C ILE A 291 -2.64 47.06 -26.00
N GLU A 292 -2.66 48.07 -26.87
CA GLU A 292 -2.99 49.44 -26.49
C GLU A 292 -4.44 49.54 -25.96
N GLU A 293 -4.64 50.29 -24.88
CA GLU A 293 -5.95 50.52 -24.28
C GLU A 293 -6.92 51.17 -25.30
N GLY A 294 -8.16 50.67 -25.34
CA GLY A 294 -9.18 51.08 -26.30
C GLY A 294 -9.12 50.37 -27.66
N SER A 295 -8.16 49.48 -27.88
CA SER A 295 -8.04 48.71 -29.13
C SER A 295 -9.20 47.73 -29.34
N ARG A 296 -9.53 47.50 -30.62
CA ARG A 296 -10.45 46.44 -31.06
C ARG A 296 -9.68 45.24 -31.58
N CYS A 297 -9.94 44.09 -30.95
CA CYS A 297 -9.38 42.80 -31.32
C CYS A 297 -10.47 41.92 -31.95
N ALA A 298 -10.15 41.25 -33.05
CA ALA A 298 -11.01 40.23 -33.65
C ALA A 298 -10.33 38.86 -33.67
N PHE A 299 -11.10 37.80 -33.39
CA PHE A 299 -10.68 36.41 -33.39
C PHE A 299 -11.43 35.66 -34.49
N ILE A 300 -10.73 34.81 -35.26
CA ILE A 300 -11.39 33.90 -36.20
C ILE A 300 -11.54 32.53 -35.55
N LEU A 301 -12.75 32.21 -35.07
CA LEU A 301 -13.04 30.92 -34.44
C LEU A 301 -13.44 29.92 -35.52
N SER A 302 -12.52 29.01 -35.84
CA SER A 302 -12.54 28.27 -37.12
C SER A 302 -13.59 27.17 -37.22
N ASP A 303 -13.97 26.54 -36.12
CA ASP A 303 -14.94 25.44 -36.06
C ASP A 303 -15.61 25.30 -34.69
N GLY A 304 -16.67 24.48 -34.64
CA GLY A 304 -17.46 24.21 -33.44
C GLY A 304 -16.90 23.06 -32.59
N GLY A 305 -17.21 23.09 -31.29
CA GLY A 305 -16.69 22.13 -30.30
C GLY A 305 -17.35 20.75 -30.35
N SER A 306 -18.45 20.58 -31.07
CA SER A 306 -19.15 19.29 -31.21
C SER A 306 -18.26 18.17 -31.77
N ARG A 307 -17.26 18.52 -32.61
CA ARG A 307 -16.27 17.59 -33.16
C ARG A 307 -15.20 17.14 -32.16
N TYR A 308 -15.18 17.78 -30.98
CA TYR A 308 -14.19 17.58 -29.93
C TYR A 308 -14.84 17.03 -28.64
N LEU A 309 -16.10 16.56 -28.72
CA LEU A 309 -16.81 15.95 -27.57
C LEU A 309 -16.12 14.69 -27.04
N ASP A 310 -15.45 13.93 -27.90
CA ASP A 310 -14.66 12.76 -27.53
C ASP A 310 -13.19 13.09 -27.19
N THR A 311 -12.81 14.37 -27.24
CA THR A 311 -11.43 14.82 -26.98
C THR A 311 -11.38 15.97 -25.97
N ILE A 312 -11.36 17.23 -26.42
CA ILE A 312 -11.21 18.43 -25.56
C ILE A 312 -12.32 18.51 -24.51
N TYR A 313 -13.54 18.07 -24.83
CA TYR A 313 -14.67 18.08 -23.91
C TYR A 313 -14.94 16.70 -23.28
N ASN A 314 -14.06 15.73 -23.49
CA ASN A 314 -14.06 14.43 -22.82
C ASN A 314 -13.03 14.44 -21.70
N GLN A 315 -13.50 14.39 -20.44
CA GLN A 315 -12.62 14.45 -19.27
C GLN A 315 -11.59 13.30 -19.26
N GLU A 316 -12.00 12.07 -19.59
CA GLU A 316 -11.11 10.91 -19.60
C GLU A 316 -10.01 11.03 -20.65
N TRP A 317 -10.37 11.51 -21.83
CA TRP A 317 -9.42 11.75 -22.90
C TRP A 317 -8.41 12.82 -22.49
N LEU A 318 -8.87 13.93 -21.89
CA LEU A 318 -7.99 15.01 -21.41
C LEU A 318 -6.97 14.49 -20.39
N ILE A 319 -7.41 13.81 -19.33
CA ILE A 319 -6.52 13.30 -18.27
C ILE A 319 -5.47 12.35 -18.85
N LYS A 320 -5.89 11.47 -19.76
CA LYS A 320 -5.02 10.48 -20.38
C LYS A 320 -3.98 11.10 -21.32
N ASN A 321 -4.32 12.17 -22.03
CA ASN A 321 -3.51 12.69 -23.14
C ASN A 321 -2.81 14.01 -22.85
N ILE A 322 -3.29 14.80 -21.88
CA ILE A 322 -2.83 16.16 -21.60
C ILE A 322 -2.37 16.26 -20.13
N PRO A 323 -1.05 16.17 -19.85
CA PRO A 323 -0.51 16.30 -18.50
C PRO A 323 -0.86 17.67 -17.86
N GLY A 324 -1.16 17.68 -16.56
CA GLY A 324 -1.47 18.90 -15.80
C GLY A 324 -2.86 19.50 -16.05
N VAL A 325 -3.69 18.88 -16.89
CA VAL A 325 -5.00 19.44 -17.30
C VAL A 325 -6.03 19.52 -16.17
N TYR A 326 -5.96 18.59 -15.20
CA TYR A 326 -6.87 18.59 -14.06
C TYR A 326 -6.71 19.87 -13.23
N ASP A 327 -5.47 20.15 -12.80
CA ASP A 327 -5.17 21.31 -11.97
C ASP A 327 -5.46 22.62 -12.71
N ALA A 328 -5.19 22.65 -14.02
CA ALA A 328 -5.42 23.83 -14.86
C ALA A 328 -6.91 24.14 -15.08
N LEU A 329 -7.76 23.12 -15.20
CA LEU A 329 -9.20 23.31 -15.48
C LEU A 329 -10.08 23.37 -14.21
N THR A 330 -9.61 22.84 -13.08
CA THR A 330 -10.35 22.87 -11.81
C THR A 330 -10.85 24.27 -11.42
N PRO A 331 -10.07 25.37 -11.56
CA PRO A 331 -10.52 26.71 -11.20
C PRO A 331 -11.57 27.32 -12.16
N ILE A 332 -11.71 26.79 -13.37
CA ILE A 332 -12.49 27.41 -14.46
C ILE A 332 -13.96 26.98 -14.43
N GLY A 333 -14.28 25.86 -13.78
CA GLY A 333 -15.59 25.21 -13.90
C GLY A 333 -15.56 24.10 -14.98
N GLY A 334 -16.44 23.10 -14.83
CA GLY A 334 -16.52 21.95 -15.74
C GLY A 334 -16.14 20.58 -15.12
N TRP A 335 -15.67 20.57 -13.87
CA TRP A 335 -15.28 19.35 -13.14
C TRP A 335 -16.19 19.11 -11.94
N LYS A 336 -16.92 17.98 -11.91
CA LYS A 336 -17.67 17.52 -10.72
C LYS A 336 -17.17 16.21 -10.15
N ILE A 337 -16.27 15.51 -10.84
CA ILE A 337 -15.77 14.21 -10.43
C ILE A 337 -14.25 14.24 -10.52
N LYS A 338 -13.61 14.00 -9.37
CA LYS A 338 -12.17 13.79 -9.24
C LYS A 338 -11.83 12.46 -9.94
N PRO A 339 -10.92 12.41 -10.92
CA PRO A 339 -10.38 11.15 -11.40
C PRO A 339 -9.29 10.75 -10.41
N SER A 340 -9.71 10.09 -9.35
CA SER A 340 -8.85 9.24 -8.56
C SER A 340 -9.76 8.35 -7.74
N PHE A 341 -10.00 7.14 -8.22
CA PHE A 341 -10.26 6.06 -7.27
C PHE A 341 -8.99 5.98 -6.40
N GLU A 342 -8.97 6.69 -5.27
CA GLU A 342 -7.87 6.65 -4.32
C GLU A 342 -8.01 5.36 -3.54
N PHE A 343 -7.27 4.33 -3.95
CA PHE A 343 -7.30 3.07 -3.25
C PHE A 343 -6.52 3.18 -1.95
N ASN A 344 -7.23 3.48 -0.88
CA ASN A 344 -6.69 3.59 0.47
C ASN A 344 -6.60 2.21 1.14
N VAL A 345 -5.47 1.91 1.75
CA VAL A 345 -5.22 0.68 2.53
C VAL A 345 -4.59 1.08 3.86
N ALA A 346 -4.95 0.41 4.96
CA ALA A 346 -4.35 0.64 6.27
C ALA A 346 -3.59 -0.58 6.81
N ILE A 347 -2.49 -0.32 7.52
CA ILE A 347 -1.84 -1.25 8.43
C ILE A 347 -1.88 -0.61 9.83
N VAL A 348 -2.53 -1.30 10.76
CA VAL A 348 -2.73 -0.84 12.14
C VAL A 348 -1.88 -1.70 13.08
N GLY A 349 -0.87 -1.06 13.67
CA GLY A 349 0.23 -1.71 14.37
C GLY A 349 1.38 -1.96 13.42
N LEU A 350 2.45 -1.18 13.55
CA LEU A 350 3.64 -1.32 12.72
C LEU A 350 4.85 -1.82 13.51
N GLY A 351 4.65 -2.91 14.25
CA GLY A 351 5.74 -3.80 14.68
C GLY A 351 6.18 -4.77 13.56
N PRO A 352 6.90 -5.86 13.87
CA PRO A 352 7.41 -6.76 12.85
C PRO A 352 6.32 -7.35 11.95
N LYS A 353 5.16 -7.71 12.51
CA LYS A 353 4.03 -8.27 11.76
C LYS A 353 3.44 -7.28 10.75
N GLY A 354 3.28 -6.01 11.15
CA GLY A 354 2.88 -4.93 10.25
C GLY A 354 3.92 -4.63 9.18
N LEU A 355 5.21 -4.66 9.55
CA LEU A 355 6.33 -4.51 8.62
C LEU A 355 6.35 -5.63 7.56
N TYR A 356 6.05 -6.86 7.94
CA TYR A 356 5.93 -7.98 7.01
C TYR A 356 4.76 -7.76 6.05
N GLY A 357 3.63 -7.25 6.54
CA GLY A 357 2.49 -6.81 5.72
C GLY A 357 2.89 -5.76 4.68
N LEU A 358 3.54 -4.68 5.11
CA LEU A 358 4.01 -3.61 4.22
C LEU A 358 4.96 -4.15 3.14
N GLU A 359 5.92 -4.97 3.55
CA GLU A 359 6.90 -5.57 2.65
C GLU A 359 6.22 -6.47 1.60
N ARG A 360 5.27 -7.32 2.02
CA ARG A 360 4.50 -8.18 1.09
C ARG A 360 3.60 -7.36 0.17
N LEU A 361 2.96 -6.31 0.66
CA LEU A 361 2.11 -5.43 -0.14
C LEU A 361 2.90 -4.73 -1.25
N LEU A 362 4.03 -4.09 -0.90
CA LEU A 362 4.89 -3.43 -1.90
C LEU A 362 5.42 -4.43 -2.95
N ALA A 363 5.79 -5.63 -2.52
CA ALA A 363 6.22 -6.69 -3.43
C ALA A 363 5.10 -7.11 -4.40
N GLN A 364 3.85 -7.26 -3.92
CA GLN A 364 2.71 -7.62 -4.76
C GLN A 364 2.30 -6.50 -5.72
N LEU A 365 2.25 -5.25 -5.27
CA LEU A 365 1.95 -4.08 -6.10
C LEU A 365 2.94 -3.97 -7.27
N LYS A 366 4.24 -4.15 -6.99
CA LYS A 366 5.30 -4.18 -8.02
C LYS A 366 5.14 -5.36 -8.97
N ASN A 367 4.91 -6.56 -8.44
CA ASN A 367 4.76 -7.79 -9.23
C ASN A 367 3.59 -7.72 -10.21
N LYS A 368 2.47 -7.14 -9.78
CA LYS A 368 1.25 -6.97 -10.57
C LYS A 368 1.27 -5.71 -11.45
N LYS A 369 2.35 -4.92 -11.40
CA LYS A 369 2.56 -3.69 -12.20
C LYS A 369 1.41 -2.69 -12.07
N VAL A 370 0.93 -2.48 -10.85
CA VAL A 370 -0.13 -1.51 -10.53
C VAL A 370 0.32 -0.10 -10.92
N GLN A 371 -0.48 0.60 -11.73
CA GLN A 371 -0.19 1.98 -12.19
C GLN A 371 -1.04 3.02 -11.46
N GLU A 372 -2.11 2.56 -10.80
CA GLU A 372 -3.03 3.37 -10.03
C GLU A 372 -2.37 3.96 -8.78
N ILE A 373 -2.90 5.08 -8.29
CA ILE A 373 -2.45 5.69 -7.04
C ILE A 373 -3.00 4.86 -5.88
N VAL A 374 -2.09 4.32 -5.06
CA VAL A 374 -2.45 3.59 -3.84
C VAL A 374 -1.92 4.37 -2.64
N ASN A 375 -2.82 4.69 -1.71
CA ASN A 375 -2.49 5.37 -0.46
C ASN A 375 -2.38 4.31 0.65
N ILE A 376 -1.21 4.18 1.27
CA ILE A 376 -0.96 3.25 2.36
C ILE A 376 -0.85 4.05 3.67
N HIS A 377 -1.78 3.82 4.58
CA HIS A 377 -1.83 4.44 5.91
C HIS A 377 -1.22 3.49 6.94
N LEU A 378 -0.14 3.92 7.59
CA LEU A 378 0.56 3.13 8.60
C LEU A 378 0.32 3.75 9.97
N TYR A 379 -0.40 3.04 10.84
CA TYR A 379 -0.69 3.50 12.20
C TYR A 379 0.21 2.79 13.21
N ASN A 380 0.82 3.58 14.09
CA ASN A 380 1.63 3.07 15.19
C ASN A 380 1.56 4.06 16.37
N LYS A 381 1.42 3.56 17.60
CA LYS A 381 1.29 4.42 18.81
C LYS A 381 2.55 5.23 19.15
N ASN A 382 3.69 4.84 18.58
CA ASN A 382 4.99 5.43 18.86
C ASN A 382 5.79 5.63 17.57
N GLU A 383 6.94 6.27 17.68
CA GLU A 383 7.84 6.57 16.55
C GLU A 383 8.62 5.35 16.01
N TYR A 384 8.55 4.18 16.66
CA TYR A 384 9.35 3.01 16.32
C TYR A 384 8.72 2.18 15.19
N PHE A 385 8.45 2.80 14.05
CA PHE A 385 7.89 2.13 12.87
C PHE A 385 8.80 0.96 12.42
N GLY A 386 8.18 -0.19 12.21
CA GLY A 386 8.83 -1.48 11.92
C GLY A 386 9.13 -2.31 13.16
N ALA A 387 9.50 -1.68 14.29
CA ALA A 387 9.86 -2.36 15.53
C ALA A 387 8.70 -2.48 16.53
N GLY A 388 7.80 -1.49 16.54
CA GLY A 388 6.68 -1.40 17.48
C GLY A 388 7.13 -1.28 18.94
N ASP A 389 6.20 -1.47 19.88
CA ASP A 389 6.48 -1.36 21.33
C ASP A 389 7.41 -2.46 21.88
N VAL A 390 7.45 -3.63 21.24
CA VAL A 390 8.20 -4.80 21.75
C VAL A 390 9.70 -4.62 21.56
N TYR A 391 10.11 -3.99 20.45
CA TYR A 391 11.52 -3.91 20.02
C TYR A 391 12.02 -2.47 19.97
N ARG A 392 11.57 -1.57 20.86
CA ARG A 392 12.02 -0.17 20.80
C ARG A 392 13.53 -0.08 20.97
N PHE A 393 14.20 0.72 20.14
CA PHE A 393 15.66 0.83 20.15
C PHE A 393 16.22 1.70 21.29
N ASP A 394 15.36 2.32 22.08
CA ASP A 394 15.70 3.08 23.28
C ASP A 394 15.64 2.23 24.57
N GLN A 395 15.19 0.97 24.47
CA GLN A 395 15.17 0.03 25.58
C GLN A 395 16.59 -0.36 26.07
N PRO A 396 16.73 -0.84 27.32
CA PRO A 396 18.01 -1.28 27.86
C PRO A 396 18.61 -2.51 27.14
N ASN A 397 19.94 -2.63 27.14
CA ASN A 397 20.66 -3.72 26.46
C ASN A 397 20.52 -5.10 27.14
N TYR A 398 20.21 -5.12 28.45
CA TYR A 398 20.02 -6.37 29.19
C TYR A 398 18.73 -7.11 28.81
N LEU A 399 17.81 -6.46 28.10
CA LEU A 399 16.65 -7.10 27.50
C LEU A 399 17.08 -7.85 26.25
N LYS A 400 17.32 -9.16 26.40
CA LYS A 400 17.84 -10.03 25.35
C LYS A 400 16.73 -10.71 24.55
N MET A 401 17.05 -11.08 23.32
CA MET A 401 16.29 -12.03 22.52
C MET A 401 16.36 -13.42 23.15
N ASN A 402 15.30 -14.21 22.99
CA ASN A 402 15.22 -15.60 23.47
C ASN A 402 15.53 -16.63 22.36
N PHE A 403 16.12 -16.19 21.24
CA PHE A 403 16.62 -17.03 20.16
C PHE A 403 17.83 -16.38 19.50
N THR A 404 18.59 -17.18 18.78
CA THR A 404 19.89 -16.79 18.20
C THR A 404 19.72 -15.83 17.02
N ASN A 405 20.76 -15.04 16.77
CA ASN A 405 20.77 -14.02 15.72
C ASN A 405 20.42 -14.58 14.33
N GLN A 406 20.86 -15.80 14.01
CA GLN A 406 20.55 -16.44 12.73
C GLN A 406 19.07 -16.76 12.51
N LYS A 407 18.24 -16.76 13.56
CA LYS A 407 16.78 -16.97 13.46
C LYS A 407 16.00 -15.66 13.28
N ILE A 408 16.67 -14.50 13.35
CA ILE A 408 16.06 -13.20 13.09
C ILE A 408 16.24 -12.88 11.60
N ASP A 409 15.14 -12.80 10.86
CA ASP A 409 15.21 -12.43 9.44
C ASP A 409 13.93 -11.72 8.99
N ILE A 410 14.09 -10.54 8.40
CA ILE A 410 12.98 -9.81 7.77
C ILE A 410 12.76 -10.31 6.35
N ARG A 411 13.73 -10.99 5.72
CA ARG A 411 13.62 -11.38 4.32
C ARG A 411 12.56 -12.47 4.16
N SER A 412 11.73 -12.32 3.14
CA SER A 412 10.81 -13.37 2.74
C SER A 412 11.46 -14.30 1.71
N GLN A 413 11.22 -15.60 1.85
CA GLN A 413 11.57 -16.61 0.84
C GLN A 413 10.46 -16.81 -0.20
N LYS A 414 9.26 -16.24 0.02
CA LYS A 414 8.11 -16.39 -0.88
C LYS A 414 8.17 -15.41 -2.04
N GLN A 415 7.66 -15.82 -3.20
CA GLN A 415 7.38 -14.92 -4.32
C GLN A 415 6.14 -14.05 -4.02
N PRO A 416 6.07 -12.82 -4.56
CA PRO A 416 7.14 -12.13 -5.26
C PRO A 416 8.30 -11.70 -4.34
N LYS A 417 9.49 -11.54 -4.92
CA LYS A 417 10.65 -10.98 -4.20
C LYS A 417 10.36 -9.56 -3.73
N SER A 418 10.99 -9.19 -2.61
CA SER A 418 10.88 -7.85 -2.05
C SER A 418 11.27 -6.77 -3.07
N ILE A 419 10.68 -5.58 -2.93
CA ILE A 419 10.97 -4.44 -3.81
C ILE A 419 12.42 -3.98 -3.70
N VAL A 420 13.04 -4.18 -2.53
CA VAL A 420 14.42 -3.82 -2.19
C VAL A 420 15.19 -5.04 -1.70
N LYS A 421 16.51 -5.07 -1.91
CA LYS A 421 17.37 -6.18 -1.44
C LYS A 421 17.71 -6.00 0.04
N LEU A 422 16.83 -6.48 0.92
CA LEU A 422 17.04 -6.48 2.36
C LEU A 422 18.18 -7.44 2.77
N LYS A 423 18.98 -7.05 3.77
CA LYS A 423 20.03 -7.89 4.38
C LYS A 423 19.43 -8.87 5.40
N SER A 424 20.14 -9.96 5.69
CA SER A 424 19.83 -10.77 6.88
C SER A 424 20.20 -9.97 8.14
N TYR A 425 19.65 -10.34 9.28
CA TYR A 425 20.04 -9.72 10.55
C TYR A 425 21.52 -9.90 10.85
N THR A 426 22.07 -11.09 10.62
CA THR A 426 23.49 -11.41 10.86
C THR A 426 24.43 -10.59 9.99
N SER A 427 24.11 -10.43 8.69
CA SER A 427 24.90 -9.59 7.78
C SER A 427 24.79 -8.12 8.16
N TRP A 428 23.58 -7.63 8.48
CA TRP A 428 23.41 -6.25 8.94
C TRP A 428 24.13 -5.98 10.26
N LEU A 429 24.11 -6.94 11.20
CA LEU A 429 24.77 -6.82 12.50
C LEU A 429 26.30 -6.85 12.33
N SER A 430 26.82 -7.70 11.46
CA SER A 430 28.24 -7.72 11.07
C SER A 430 28.68 -6.36 10.55
N ASP A 431 27.95 -5.78 9.60
CA ASP A 431 28.26 -4.45 9.06
C ASP A 431 28.18 -3.35 10.12
N SER A 432 27.23 -3.45 11.04
CA SER A 432 26.98 -2.43 12.07
C SER A 432 27.98 -2.48 13.23
N THR A 433 28.62 -3.63 13.45
CA THR A 433 29.53 -3.86 14.59
C THR A 433 30.99 -4.07 14.19
N GLY A 434 31.24 -4.40 12.93
CA GLY A 434 32.57 -4.80 12.43
C GLY A 434 33.00 -6.20 12.84
N ILE A 435 32.11 -6.99 13.48
CA ILE A 435 32.39 -8.37 13.91
C ILE A 435 32.01 -9.33 12.77
N ASP A 436 32.88 -10.32 12.51
CA ASP A 436 32.63 -11.34 11.48
C ASP A 436 31.27 -12.05 11.67
N GLU A 437 30.52 -12.19 10.58
CA GLU A 437 29.17 -12.76 10.58
C GLU A 437 29.13 -14.18 11.17
N SER A 438 30.16 -15.01 10.97
CA SER A 438 30.19 -16.38 11.48
C SER A 438 30.19 -16.46 13.00
N LEU A 439 30.81 -15.48 13.67
CA LEU A 439 30.89 -15.40 15.13
C LEU A 439 29.59 -14.91 15.77
N LEU A 440 28.71 -14.27 14.99
CA LEU A 440 27.48 -13.65 15.47
C LEU A 440 26.27 -14.59 15.43
N LYS A 441 26.30 -15.66 14.62
CA LYS A 441 25.11 -16.49 14.32
C LYS A 441 24.44 -17.07 15.55
N ASP A 442 25.24 -17.63 16.46
CA ASP A 442 24.76 -18.37 17.64
C ASP A 442 24.67 -17.50 18.90
N GLN A 443 24.95 -16.20 18.77
CA GLN A 443 24.79 -15.22 19.85
C GLN A 443 23.36 -14.73 19.98
N PHE A 444 23.07 -14.11 21.13
CA PHE A 444 21.77 -13.51 21.45
C PHE A 444 21.90 -11.99 21.56
N SER A 445 21.31 -11.28 20.60
CA SER A 445 21.29 -9.82 20.60
C SER A 445 20.30 -9.24 21.61
N SER A 446 20.47 -7.96 21.96
CA SER A 446 19.45 -7.22 22.70
C SER A 446 18.26 -6.90 21.81
N ARG A 447 17.06 -6.79 22.40
CA ARG A 447 15.84 -6.36 21.70
C ARG A 447 16.02 -5.00 21.05
N LYS A 448 16.79 -4.11 21.70
CA LYS A 448 17.23 -2.81 21.17
C LYS A 448 17.96 -2.94 19.82
N MET A 449 18.93 -3.85 19.71
CA MET A 449 19.67 -4.04 18.46
C MET A 449 18.79 -4.62 17.35
N VAL A 450 17.86 -5.51 17.69
CA VAL A 450 16.85 -6.01 16.73
C VAL A 450 15.93 -4.87 16.29
N GLY A 451 15.51 -4.00 17.20
CA GLY A 451 14.74 -2.80 16.92
C GLY A 451 15.37 -1.91 15.87
N LYS A 452 16.66 -1.60 16.03
CA LYS A 452 17.42 -0.81 15.05
C LYS A 452 17.39 -1.43 13.65
N TYR A 453 17.55 -2.74 13.57
CA TYR A 453 17.48 -3.48 12.30
C TYR A 453 16.09 -3.40 11.65
N LEU A 454 15.02 -3.54 12.44
CA LEU A 454 13.64 -3.48 11.95
C LEU A 454 13.30 -2.08 11.45
N CYS A 455 13.63 -1.04 12.22
CA CYS A 455 13.44 0.36 11.80
C CYS A 455 14.25 0.67 10.54
N LYS A 456 15.50 0.21 10.46
CA LYS A 456 16.32 0.40 9.25
C LYS A 456 15.70 -0.28 8.02
N SER A 457 15.17 -1.49 8.20
CA SER A 457 14.52 -2.21 7.11
C SER A 457 13.20 -1.57 6.68
N PHE A 458 12.47 -0.94 7.61
CA PHE A 458 11.30 -0.13 7.32
C PHE A 458 11.67 1.09 6.46
N GLU A 459 12.72 1.83 6.83
CA GLU A 459 13.23 2.97 6.06
C GLU A 459 13.59 2.56 4.62
N ASP A 460 14.33 1.45 4.46
CA ASP A 460 14.74 0.94 3.15
C ASP A 460 13.54 0.55 2.25
N LEU A 461 12.43 0.10 2.86
CA LEU A 461 11.20 -0.24 2.14
C LEU A 461 10.45 1.01 1.68
N ILE A 462 10.24 1.98 2.56
CA ILE A 462 9.51 3.21 2.21
C ILE A 462 10.29 4.05 1.19
N SER A 463 11.62 4.09 1.28
CA SER A 463 12.45 4.82 0.32
C SER A 463 12.48 4.15 -1.06
N SER A 464 12.10 2.88 -1.14
CA SER A 464 12.04 2.11 -2.38
C SER A 464 10.63 2.01 -2.95
N ALA A 465 9.63 2.66 -2.33
CA ALA A 465 8.26 2.66 -2.82
C ALA A 465 8.17 3.38 -4.19
N PRO A 466 7.41 2.84 -5.17
CA PRO A 466 7.19 3.50 -6.45
C PRO A 466 6.44 4.84 -6.30
N GLU A 467 6.60 5.75 -7.26
CA GLU A 467 6.00 7.10 -7.20
C GLU A 467 4.46 7.10 -7.09
N ASN A 468 3.77 6.09 -7.62
CA ASN A 468 2.32 5.95 -7.51
C ASN A 468 1.85 5.42 -6.14
N ILE A 469 2.77 5.03 -5.25
CA ILE A 469 2.47 4.54 -3.91
C ILE A 469 2.75 5.64 -2.89
N LYS A 470 1.69 6.21 -2.32
CA LYS A 470 1.79 7.27 -1.31
C LYS A 470 1.69 6.63 0.08
N ILE A 471 2.72 6.80 0.91
CA ILE A 471 2.76 6.22 2.26
C ILE A 471 2.60 7.33 3.30
N TYR A 472 1.66 7.16 4.21
CA TYR A 472 1.37 8.08 5.31
C TYR A 472 1.64 7.41 6.64
N GLN A 473 2.51 8.01 7.45
CA GLN A 473 2.83 7.52 8.79
C GLN A 473 2.01 8.31 9.82
N HIS A 474 1.23 7.60 10.63
CA HIS A 474 0.34 8.16 11.64
C HIS A 474 0.81 7.71 13.03
N HIS A 475 1.24 8.67 13.84
CA HIS A 475 1.65 8.46 15.23
C HIS A 475 0.43 8.53 16.14
N GLU A 476 -0.58 7.71 15.85
CA GLU A 476 -1.93 7.82 16.41
C GLU A 476 -2.47 6.43 16.79
N GLU A 477 -3.26 6.37 17.86
CA GLU A 477 -3.97 5.14 18.23
C GLU A 477 -5.30 5.08 17.49
N VAL A 478 -5.48 4.08 16.61
CA VAL A 478 -6.80 3.68 16.11
C VAL A 478 -7.61 3.08 17.25
N VAL A 479 -8.76 3.68 17.55
CA VAL A 479 -9.64 3.31 18.68
C VAL A 479 -10.98 2.76 18.23
N ASN A 480 -11.35 2.95 16.98
CA ASN A 480 -12.59 2.41 16.41
C ASN A 480 -12.41 2.11 14.92
N ILE A 481 -13.11 1.09 14.46
CA ILE A 481 -13.22 0.74 13.04
C ILE A 481 -14.71 0.46 12.79
N THR A 482 -15.30 1.17 11.85
CA THR A 482 -16.68 0.97 11.41
C THR A 482 -16.72 0.63 9.92
N GLU A 483 -17.71 -0.17 9.51
CA GLU A 483 -17.95 -0.50 8.11
C GLU A 483 -19.05 0.43 7.58
N ASN A 484 -18.81 1.05 6.42
CA ASN A 484 -19.80 1.84 5.69
C ASN A 484 -19.79 1.38 4.22
N GLU A 485 -20.86 0.69 3.81
CA GLU A 485 -20.93 0.00 2.51
C GLU A 485 -19.73 -0.95 2.31
N ASP A 486 -18.86 -0.69 1.33
CA ASP A 486 -17.68 -1.50 0.98
C ASP A 486 -16.35 -0.90 1.51
N VAL A 487 -16.39 0.18 2.31
CA VAL A 487 -15.21 0.84 2.90
C VAL A 487 -15.22 0.82 4.42
N LEU A 488 -14.02 0.82 5.00
CA LEU A 488 -13.78 0.86 6.44
C LEU A 488 -13.41 2.28 6.86
N GLN A 489 -14.03 2.77 7.91
CA GLN A 489 -13.72 4.06 8.53
C GLN A 489 -12.90 3.82 9.80
N LEU A 490 -11.71 4.41 9.86
CA LEU A 490 -10.81 4.35 11.01
C LEU A 490 -10.95 5.64 11.81
N GLU A 491 -11.27 5.51 13.10
CA GLU A 491 -11.26 6.61 14.07
C GLU A 491 -9.99 6.54 14.90
N THR A 492 -9.31 7.68 15.02
CA THR A 492 -8.07 7.79 15.80
C THR A 492 -8.23 8.68 17.01
N PHE A 493 -7.39 8.44 18.00
CA PHE A 493 -7.28 9.23 19.21
C PHE A 493 -5.85 9.76 19.36
N LEU A 494 -5.73 11.08 19.54
CA LEU A 494 -4.46 11.76 19.81
C LEU A 494 -4.68 12.83 20.88
N GLU A 495 -3.91 12.77 21.98
CA GLU A 495 -3.84 13.81 23.01
C GLU A 495 -5.22 14.30 23.55
N GLY A 496 -6.16 13.40 23.79
CA GLY A 496 -7.46 13.77 24.38
C GLY A 496 -8.50 14.31 23.40
N LYS A 497 -8.22 14.32 22.08
CA LYS A 497 -9.18 14.70 21.04
C LYS A 497 -9.36 13.55 20.05
N SER A 498 -10.62 13.17 19.79
CA SER A 498 -10.96 12.34 18.62
C SER A 498 -10.61 13.14 17.37
N LYS A 499 -9.84 12.54 16.46
CA LYS A 499 -9.37 13.19 15.25
C LYS A 499 -9.60 12.25 14.06
N LYS A 500 -10.09 12.87 12.98
CA LYS A 500 -10.12 12.45 11.57
C LYS A 500 -10.53 10.99 11.28
N LEU A 501 -11.65 10.85 10.58
CA LEU A 501 -12.01 9.60 9.90
C LEU A 501 -11.15 9.43 8.64
N VAL A 502 -10.50 8.28 8.52
CA VAL A 502 -9.82 7.87 7.28
C VAL A 502 -10.55 6.66 6.72
N GLU A 503 -10.96 6.76 5.46
CA GLU A 503 -11.65 5.68 4.74
C GLU A 503 -10.64 4.79 4.01
N VAL A 504 -10.72 3.48 4.22
CA VAL A 504 -9.83 2.48 3.61
C VAL A 504 -10.62 1.30 3.05
N HIS A 505 -10.13 0.74 1.96
CA HIS A 505 -10.74 -0.43 1.30
C HIS A 505 -10.29 -1.74 1.92
N ASN A 506 -9.08 -1.77 2.49
CA ASN A 506 -8.52 -2.94 3.15
C ASN A 506 -7.71 -2.53 4.39
N LEU A 507 -7.73 -3.39 5.40
CA LEU A 507 -7.08 -3.20 6.67
C LEU A 507 -6.29 -4.46 7.08
N LEU A 508 -5.05 -4.28 7.52
CA LEU A 508 -4.30 -5.27 8.27
C LEU A 508 -4.16 -4.81 9.73
N LEU A 509 -4.78 -5.50 10.67
CA LEU A 509 -4.64 -5.24 12.11
C LEU A 509 -3.63 -6.22 12.72
N THR A 510 -2.57 -5.71 13.35
CA THR A 510 -1.46 -6.55 13.83
C THR A 510 -1.11 -6.40 15.31
N THR A 511 -0.24 -7.29 15.80
CA THR A 511 0.32 -7.27 17.15
C THR A 511 0.84 -5.88 17.55
N GLY A 512 0.48 -5.47 18.76
CA GLY A 512 1.10 -4.34 19.44
C GLY A 512 0.42 -2.99 19.25
N HIS A 513 -0.56 -2.87 18.34
CA HIS A 513 -1.32 -1.62 18.21
C HIS A 513 -2.20 -1.34 19.43
N ALA A 514 -3.01 -2.34 19.81
CA ALA A 514 -3.90 -2.24 20.95
C ALA A 514 -3.69 -3.45 21.87
N GLY A 515 -3.43 -3.21 23.15
CA GLY A 515 -3.13 -4.24 24.13
C GLY A 515 -4.39 -4.89 24.73
N ASN A 516 -4.24 -6.10 25.26
CA ASN A 516 -5.33 -6.83 25.92
C ASN A 516 -5.45 -6.47 27.42
N ARG A 517 -5.54 -5.17 27.73
CA ARG A 517 -5.69 -4.64 29.10
C ARG A 517 -6.70 -3.50 29.06
N SER A 518 -7.55 -3.39 30.09
CA SER A 518 -8.63 -2.41 30.13
C SER A 518 -8.10 -0.97 30.03
N GLU A 519 -8.88 -0.10 29.40
CA GLU A 519 -8.64 1.33 29.10
C GLU A 519 -8.19 2.23 30.27
N ILE A 520 -8.08 1.70 31.50
CA ILE A 520 -8.04 2.53 32.71
C ILE A 520 -6.61 2.96 33.10
N LEU A 521 -5.54 2.44 32.49
CA LEU A 521 -4.21 2.48 33.13
C LEU A 521 -3.06 3.11 32.33
N GLU A 522 -3.32 3.71 31.18
CA GLU A 522 -2.30 4.53 30.49
C GLU A 522 -2.26 5.98 31.03
N ASN A 523 -3.28 6.44 31.77
CA ASN A 523 -3.43 7.85 32.20
C ASN A 523 -3.47 8.10 33.71
N LYS A 524 -2.65 7.40 34.51
CA LYS A 524 -2.36 7.85 35.89
C LYS A 524 -0.87 7.77 36.18
N GLU A 525 -0.24 8.94 36.19
CA GLU A 525 1.09 9.23 36.77
C GLU A 525 1.12 9.08 38.31
N SER A 526 0.20 8.30 38.90
CA SER A 526 0.31 7.92 40.30
C SER A 526 1.15 6.65 40.40
N ILE A 527 2.27 6.71 41.12
CA ILE A 527 3.05 5.53 41.52
C ILE A 527 2.13 4.64 42.37
N SER A 528 1.52 3.65 41.73
CA SER A 528 0.73 2.61 42.39
C SER A 528 1.69 1.54 42.89
N SER A 529 1.52 1.09 44.12
CA SER A 529 2.21 -0.10 44.64
C SER A 529 1.88 -1.36 43.82
N ASN A 530 0.78 -1.36 43.06
CA ASN A 530 0.45 -2.39 42.08
C ASN A 530 0.84 -1.97 40.66
N ILE A 531 1.81 -2.67 40.08
CA ILE A 531 2.29 -2.50 38.70
C ILE A 531 1.73 -3.64 37.86
N ASP A 532 0.74 -3.32 37.03
CA ASP A 532 0.02 -4.35 36.29
C ASP A 532 0.84 -4.94 35.14
N PHE A 533 1.83 -4.22 34.59
CA PHE A 533 2.73 -4.75 33.55
C PHE A 533 4.11 -4.12 33.62
N VAL A 534 5.13 -4.89 33.28
CA VAL A 534 6.53 -4.47 33.42
C VAL A 534 7.00 -3.54 32.32
N TYR A 535 6.44 -3.60 31.12
CA TYR A 535 6.91 -2.78 30.00
C TYR A 535 6.18 -1.44 29.91
N PRO A 536 6.88 -0.37 29.50
CA PRO A 536 8.34 -0.31 29.34
C PRO A 536 9.07 -0.30 30.69
N VAL A 537 10.09 -1.15 30.86
CA VAL A 537 10.72 -1.39 32.19
C VAL A 537 11.39 -0.15 32.74
N GLU A 538 11.99 0.65 31.87
CA GLU A 538 12.67 1.91 32.17
C GLU A 538 11.71 3.04 32.60
N LYS A 539 10.39 2.85 32.39
CA LYS A 539 9.35 3.78 32.85
C LYS A 539 8.59 3.22 34.05
N LYS A 540 8.24 1.93 34.02
CA LYS A 540 7.35 1.30 35.01
C LYS A 540 8.07 0.84 36.27
N LEU A 541 9.36 0.48 36.19
CA LEU A 541 10.08 -0.16 37.31
C LEU A 541 11.15 0.76 37.95
N THR A 542 11.53 1.85 37.30
CA THR A 542 12.58 2.78 37.76
C THR A 542 12.27 3.41 39.11
N ASN A 543 11.00 3.77 39.34
CA ASN A 543 10.52 4.47 40.55
C ASN A 543 10.22 3.53 41.75
N ILE A 544 10.59 2.25 41.68
CA ILE A 544 10.50 1.36 42.85
C ILE A 544 11.59 1.77 43.84
N ASP A 545 11.21 2.01 45.10
CA ASP A 545 12.14 2.47 46.13
C ASP A 545 13.25 1.44 46.42
N SER A 546 14.46 1.94 46.66
CA SER A 546 15.57 1.15 47.20
C SER A 546 15.19 0.55 48.56
N ASN A 547 15.68 -0.65 48.87
CA ASN A 547 15.36 -1.38 50.11
C ASN A 547 13.87 -1.71 50.32
N SER A 548 13.03 -1.57 49.29
CA SER A 548 11.63 -2.03 49.33
C SER A 548 11.52 -3.55 49.19
N SER A 549 10.36 -4.08 49.54
CA SER A 549 9.99 -5.48 49.34
C SER A 549 9.03 -5.61 48.14
N VAL A 550 9.35 -6.47 47.17
CA VAL A 550 8.64 -6.54 45.88
C VAL A 550 8.13 -7.95 45.62
N ALA A 551 6.83 -8.13 45.38
CA ALA A 551 6.29 -9.39 44.89
C ALA A 551 6.20 -9.39 43.35
N ILE A 552 6.67 -10.44 42.68
CA ILE A 552 6.56 -10.57 41.22
C ILE A 552 5.74 -11.79 40.85
N LYS A 553 4.61 -11.57 40.18
CA LYS A 553 3.73 -12.61 39.66
C LYS A 553 4.17 -13.07 38.28
N GLY A 554 4.31 -14.38 38.12
CA GLY A 554 4.87 -14.99 36.91
C GLY A 554 6.37 -15.24 37.05
N MET A 555 6.84 -16.31 36.41
CA MET A 555 8.25 -16.74 36.44
C MET A 555 8.75 -17.09 35.02
N GLY A 556 8.20 -16.40 34.02
CA GLY A 556 8.57 -16.53 32.59
C GLY A 556 9.63 -15.50 32.15
N LEU A 557 9.77 -15.27 30.84
CA LEU A 557 10.73 -14.31 30.27
C LEU A 557 10.58 -12.91 30.88
N THR A 558 9.34 -12.42 30.96
CA THR A 558 9.00 -11.11 31.54
C THR A 558 9.43 -10.97 33.00
N PHE A 559 9.50 -12.08 33.77
CA PHE A 559 10.04 -12.07 35.14
C PHE A 559 11.55 -11.84 35.14
N ILE A 560 12.29 -12.48 34.23
CA ILE A 560 13.73 -12.28 34.07
C ILE A 560 14.01 -10.81 33.75
N ASP A 561 13.26 -10.25 32.81
CA ASP A 561 13.37 -8.84 32.41
C ASP A 561 13.07 -7.89 33.58
N ALA A 562 12.05 -8.18 34.40
CA ALA A 562 11.73 -7.40 35.58
C ALA A 562 12.84 -7.45 36.65
N VAL A 563 13.40 -8.64 36.92
CA VAL A 563 14.49 -8.79 37.88
C VAL A 563 15.73 -8.06 37.41
N LEU A 564 16.12 -8.19 36.13
CA LEU A 564 17.27 -7.46 35.57
C LEU A 564 17.05 -5.94 35.61
N ALA A 565 15.84 -5.46 35.34
CA ALA A 565 15.52 -4.04 35.48
C ALA A 565 15.61 -3.53 36.93
N LEU A 566 15.23 -4.34 37.92
CA LEU A 566 15.32 -4.01 39.34
C LEU A 566 16.70 -4.20 39.96
N THR A 567 17.66 -4.71 39.18
CA THR A 567 19.02 -5.00 39.64
C THR A 567 20.04 -4.29 38.76
N GLU A 568 20.40 -4.87 37.61
CA GLU A 568 21.28 -4.25 36.60
C GLU A 568 20.78 -2.87 36.18
N GLY A 569 19.47 -2.72 35.95
CA GLY A 569 18.84 -1.44 35.58
C GLY A 569 18.86 -0.38 36.68
N LYS A 570 19.14 -0.76 37.93
CA LYS A 570 19.30 0.16 39.08
C LYS A 570 20.76 0.45 39.44
N GLY A 571 21.69 -0.03 38.61
CA GLY A 571 23.13 0.24 38.72
C GLY A 571 23.95 -0.93 39.28
N GLY A 572 23.32 -2.05 39.62
CA GLY A 572 24.05 -3.26 40.00
C GLY A 572 24.87 -3.82 38.84
N SER A 573 25.92 -4.57 39.17
CA SER A 573 26.87 -5.07 38.18
C SER A 573 27.17 -6.56 38.37
N PHE A 574 27.62 -7.22 37.31
CA PHE A 574 28.05 -8.61 37.33
C PHE A 574 29.55 -8.70 37.05
N SER A 575 30.24 -9.60 37.73
CA SER A 575 31.62 -9.97 37.43
C SER A 575 31.74 -11.47 37.20
N GLY A 576 32.70 -11.88 36.38
CA GLY A 576 32.86 -13.28 35.97
C GLY A 576 31.89 -13.70 34.86
N GLU A 577 32.01 -14.96 34.44
CA GLU A 577 31.20 -15.54 33.36
C GLU A 577 30.53 -16.83 33.84
N CYS A 578 29.31 -17.08 33.34
CA CYS A 578 28.54 -18.30 33.56
C CYS A 578 28.49 -18.73 35.04
N GLU A 579 29.02 -19.91 35.36
CA GLU A 579 28.98 -20.51 36.70
C GLU A 579 29.74 -19.71 37.77
N ASN A 580 30.73 -18.93 37.36
CA ASN A 580 31.56 -18.07 38.22
C ASN A 580 31.01 -16.65 38.33
N MET A 581 29.80 -16.39 37.82
CA MET A 581 29.19 -15.08 37.83
C MET A 581 28.76 -14.68 39.25
N GLU A 582 29.22 -13.51 39.68
CA GLU A 582 28.86 -12.87 40.95
C GLU A 582 28.15 -11.55 40.69
N TYR A 583 27.21 -11.20 41.57
CA TYR A 583 26.43 -9.96 41.48
C TYR A 583 26.83 -8.98 42.60
N PHE A 584 27.08 -7.73 42.23
CA PHE A 584 27.41 -6.64 43.13
C PHE A 584 26.28 -5.62 43.12
N ALA A 585 25.58 -5.52 44.24
CA ALA A 585 24.50 -4.56 44.45
C ALA A 585 25.04 -3.12 44.48
N SER A 586 24.31 -2.19 43.88
CA SER A 586 24.58 -0.75 43.92
C SER A 586 24.06 -0.07 45.19
N GLY A 587 23.14 -0.73 45.91
CA GLY A 587 22.38 -0.18 47.04
C GLY A 587 21.04 0.43 46.65
N ASN A 588 20.75 0.53 45.34
CA ASN A 588 19.48 1.06 44.84
C ASN A 588 18.42 -0.04 44.61
N GLU A 589 18.81 -1.31 44.71
CA GLU A 589 17.95 -2.46 44.51
C GLU A 589 16.85 -2.58 45.59
N PRO A 590 15.75 -3.30 45.31
CA PRO A 590 14.87 -3.77 46.36
C PRO A 590 15.63 -4.63 47.38
N ALA A 591 15.25 -4.55 48.66
CA ALA A 591 15.83 -5.39 49.71
C ALA A 591 15.55 -6.87 49.46
N VAL A 592 14.37 -7.18 48.93
CA VAL A 592 13.98 -8.54 48.57
C VAL A 592 12.92 -8.53 47.47
N ILE A 593 13.05 -9.48 46.56
CA ILE A 593 12.09 -9.80 45.50
C ILE A 593 11.54 -11.19 45.78
N TYR A 594 10.21 -11.31 45.85
CA TYR A 594 9.46 -12.55 46.04
C TYR A 594 8.76 -12.97 44.74
N PRO A 595 9.38 -13.80 43.89
CA PRO A 595 8.76 -14.27 42.66
C PRO A 595 7.77 -15.38 42.98
N TYR A 596 6.67 -15.45 42.23
CA TYR A 596 5.72 -16.55 42.38
C TYR A 596 4.93 -16.90 41.12
N SER A 597 4.51 -18.16 41.03
CA SER A 597 3.66 -18.68 39.95
C SER A 597 2.86 -19.90 40.41
N ARG A 598 2.02 -20.46 39.54
CA ARG A 598 1.28 -21.70 39.83
C ARG A 598 2.24 -22.88 40.07
N SER A 599 3.22 -23.07 39.18
CA SER A 599 4.15 -24.20 39.23
C SER A 599 5.35 -23.97 40.16
N GLY A 600 5.71 -22.71 40.42
CA GLY A 600 6.94 -22.33 41.12
C GLY A 600 8.22 -22.57 40.32
N ALA A 601 8.11 -22.94 39.03
CA ALA A 601 9.24 -23.35 38.20
C ALA A 601 9.72 -22.23 37.28
N LEU A 602 11.05 -22.08 37.20
CA LEU A 602 11.74 -21.21 36.26
C LEU A 602 11.78 -21.82 34.84
N MET A 603 12.05 -20.98 33.84
CA MET A 603 12.25 -21.41 32.45
C MET A 603 13.58 -22.13 32.26
N ILE A 604 13.62 -23.06 31.31
CA ILE A 604 14.87 -23.72 30.91
C ILE A 604 15.59 -22.82 29.91
N PRO A 605 16.87 -22.44 30.13
CA PRO A 605 17.58 -21.54 29.24
C PRO A 605 17.84 -22.16 27.87
N ARG A 606 18.07 -21.27 26.89
CA ARG A 606 18.57 -21.64 25.56
C ARG A 606 20.06 -21.39 25.42
N VAL A 607 20.68 -22.21 24.57
CA VAL A 607 22.07 -22.12 24.15
C VAL A 607 22.15 -21.82 22.65
N GLY A 608 23.28 -21.29 22.21
CA GLY A 608 23.54 -21.03 20.80
C GLY A 608 23.61 -22.33 19.98
N GLU A 609 24.31 -23.33 20.51
CA GLU A 609 24.49 -24.62 19.85
C GLU A 609 23.60 -25.70 20.46
N MET A 610 22.63 -26.20 19.69
CA MET A 610 21.77 -27.31 20.10
C MET A 610 22.45 -28.68 19.82
N PRO A 611 22.11 -29.74 20.57
CA PRO A 611 22.52 -31.11 20.25
C PRO A 611 22.14 -31.51 18.83
N ASN A 612 23.01 -32.29 18.18
CA ASN A 612 22.64 -32.98 16.95
C ASN A 612 21.65 -34.08 17.30
N VAL A 613 20.39 -33.95 16.90
CA VAL A 613 19.29 -34.86 17.26
C VAL A 613 18.72 -35.55 16.02
N PRO A 614 18.19 -36.77 16.16
CA PRO A 614 17.49 -37.43 15.05
C PRO A 614 16.22 -36.68 14.66
N GLU A 615 15.79 -36.86 13.41
CA GLU A 615 14.49 -36.37 12.92
C GLU A 615 13.33 -36.96 13.75
N LEU A 616 12.17 -36.31 13.66
CA LEU A 616 10.95 -36.80 14.33
C LEU A 616 10.58 -38.17 13.77
N ARG A 617 10.26 -39.12 14.66
CA ARG A 617 9.96 -40.52 14.34
C ARG A 617 8.52 -40.91 14.65
N PHE A 618 7.98 -40.42 15.75
CA PHE A 618 6.66 -40.74 16.28
C PHE A 618 5.63 -39.62 16.05
N PHE A 619 6.07 -38.36 15.98
CA PHE A 619 5.23 -37.20 15.72
C PHE A 619 5.50 -36.64 14.32
N THR A 620 5.19 -37.42 13.29
CA THR A 620 5.37 -37.03 11.88
C THR A 620 4.03 -36.80 11.20
N ALA A 621 4.03 -36.04 10.08
CA ALA A 621 2.82 -35.82 9.29
C ALA A 621 2.20 -37.13 8.79
N GLU A 622 3.03 -38.11 8.41
CA GLU A 622 2.60 -39.44 7.98
C GLU A 622 1.87 -40.19 9.09
N LYS A 623 2.44 -40.24 10.30
CA LYS A 623 1.82 -40.89 11.46
C LYS A 623 0.52 -40.21 11.89
N LEU A 624 0.47 -38.89 11.80
CA LEU A 624 -0.76 -38.14 12.08
C LEU A 624 -1.84 -38.39 11.01
N ASN A 625 -1.46 -38.57 9.75
CA ASN A 625 -2.40 -38.91 8.68
C ASN A 625 -2.93 -40.35 8.80
N GLU A 626 -2.13 -41.30 9.31
CA GLU A 626 -2.61 -42.64 9.66
C GLU A 626 -3.72 -42.62 10.73
N ILE A 627 -3.63 -41.68 11.68
CA ILE A 627 -4.66 -41.46 12.72
C ILE A 627 -5.86 -40.70 12.16
N ARG A 628 -5.61 -39.71 11.28
CA ARG A 628 -6.62 -38.83 10.70
C ARG A 628 -7.57 -39.62 9.78
N LYS A 629 -8.77 -39.91 10.28
CA LYS A 629 -9.79 -40.68 9.54
C LYS A 629 -10.36 -39.93 8.32
N ASN A 630 -10.57 -38.61 8.45
CA ASN A 630 -11.09 -37.74 7.38
C ASN A 630 -10.70 -36.28 7.66
N SER A 631 -11.08 -35.35 6.77
CA SER A 631 -10.75 -33.93 6.88
C SER A 631 -11.46 -33.17 8.01
N ALA A 632 -12.58 -33.68 8.52
CA ALA A 632 -13.31 -33.11 9.66
C ALA A 632 -12.88 -33.68 11.01
N TYR A 633 -11.91 -34.61 11.01
CA TYR A 633 -11.45 -35.29 12.21
C TYR A 633 -10.72 -34.35 13.17
N LYS A 634 -11.14 -34.35 14.43
CA LYS A 634 -10.52 -33.60 15.53
C LYS A 634 -9.71 -34.54 16.42
N PHE A 635 -8.48 -34.15 16.74
CA PHE A 635 -7.56 -34.96 17.53
C PHE A 635 -7.82 -34.86 19.04
N ASP A 636 -7.65 -35.99 19.74
CA ASP A 636 -7.54 -36.01 21.19
C ASP A 636 -6.10 -35.69 21.62
N PHE A 637 -5.90 -34.53 22.25
CA PHE A 637 -4.58 -34.12 22.71
C PHE A 637 -4.03 -35.09 23.77
N SER A 638 -4.86 -35.52 24.72
CA SER A 638 -4.40 -36.31 25.87
C SER A 638 -4.18 -37.77 25.50
N GLY A 639 -5.12 -38.35 24.74
CA GLY A 639 -5.11 -39.75 24.34
C GLY A 639 -4.13 -40.06 23.21
N GLU A 640 -4.03 -39.17 22.21
CA GLU A 640 -3.32 -39.45 20.97
C GLU A 640 -2.02 -38.65 20.89
N LEU A 641 -2.11 -37.31 20.91
CA LEU A 641 -0.96 -36.44 20.61
C LEU A 641 0.09 -36.45 21.73
N LEU A 642 -0.32 -36.33 22.98
CA LEU A 642 0.59 -36.29 24.14
C LEU A 642 1.42 -37.57 24.26
N SER A 643 0.83 -38.72 23.92
CA SER A 643 1.54 -40.00 23.90
C SER A 643 2.69 -39.99 22.89
N LEU A 644 2.44 -39.50 21.67
CA LEU A 644 3.46 -39.36 20.63
C LEU A 644 4.54 -38.35 21.02
N ILE A 645 4.16 -37.21 21.59
CA ILE A 645 5.10 -36.20 22.09
C ILE A 645 6.02 -36.79 23.18
N LYS A 646 5.47 -37.55 24.12
CA LYS A 646 6.28 -38.21 25.18
C LYS A 646 7.29 -39.20 24.58
N LYS A 647 6.90 -39.96 23.55
CA LYS A 647 7.82 -40.88 22.84
C LYS A 647 8.99 -40.15 22.21
N GLU A 648 8.73 -39.01 21.55
CA GLU A 648 9.79 -38.19 20.94
C GLU A 648 10.79 -37.64 21.96
N PHE A 649 10.29 -37.13 23.08
CA PHE A 649 11.14 -36.61 24.15
C PHE A 649 12.07 -37.71 24.69
N ILE A 650 11.53 -38.90 24.94
CA ILE A 650 12.31 -40.05 25.40
C ILE A 650 13.35 -40.45 24.35
N TYR A 651 12.94 -40.60 23.09
CA TYR A 651 13.83 -41.03 22.02
C TYR A 651 15.00 -40.07 21.81
N ARG A 652 14.73 -38.76 21.74
CA ARG A 652 15.80 -37.75 21.58
C ARG A 652 16.72 -37.69 22.80
N TYR A 653 16.17 -37.75 24.02
CA TYR A 653 16.99 -37.80 25.23
C TYR A 653 18.01 -38.95 25.16
N TYR A 654 17.51 -40.17 24.92
CA TYR A 654 18.37 -41.34 24.93
C TYR A 654 19.27 -41.43 23.70
N SER A 655 18.89 -40.86 22.56
CA SER A 655 19.81 -40.78 21.40
C SER A 655 21.10 -40.03 21.72
N VAL A 656 21.06 -39.05 22.62
CA VAL A 656 22.25 -38.32 23.08
C VAL A 656 22.90 -39.02 24.27
N ALA A 657 22.12 -39.54 25.22
CA ALA A 657 22.67 -40.25 26.38
C ALA A 657 23.48 -41.51 25.98
N PHE A 658 23.00 -42.29 25.02
CA PHE A 658 23.74 -43.42 24.46
C PHE A 658 25.04 -42.96 23.79
N ARG A 659 24.97 -41.93 22.93
CA ARG A 659 26.16 -41.39 22.24
C ARG A 659 27.22 -40.86 23.17
N ASN A 660 26.81 -40.17 24.25
CA ASN A 660 27.73 -39.72 25.29
C ASN A 660 28.46 -40.88 25.98
N SER A 661 27.84 -42.05 26.02
CA SER A 661 28.39 -43.28 26.57
C SER A 661 29.13 -44.14 25.53
N GLY A 662 29.29 -43.65 24.29
CA GLY A 662 29.95 -44.37 23.19
C GLY A 662 29.09 -45.47 22.54
N GLU A 663 27.77 -45.41 22.70
CA GLU A 663 26.80 -46.33 22.11
C GLU A 663 25.79 -45.58 21.22
N ASP A 664 25.03 -46.30 20.41
CA ASP A 664 23.94 -45.74 19.60
C ASP A 664 22.67 -46.59 19.77
N ILE A 665 21.50 -45.94 19.64
CA ILE A 665 20.22 -46.64 19.59
C ILE A 665 20.06 -47.25 18.18
N ILE A 666 19.63 -48.51 18.11
CA ILE A 666 19.42 -49.21 16.83
C ILE A 666 18.27 -48.56 16.03
N GLU A 667 18.53 -48.20 14.78
CA GLU A 667 17.66 -47.29 13.99
C GLU A 667 16.25 -47.81 13.63
N ASN A 668 15.91 -49.09 13.86
CA ASN A 668 14.64 -49.69 13.43
C ASN A 668 13.77 -50.30 14.52
N LEU A 669 14.06 -50.04 15.81
CA LEU A 669 13.31 -50.63 16.92
C LEU A 669 11.94 -50.01 17.12
N SER A 670 10.93 -50.83 17.41
CA SER A 670 9.64 -50.36 17.95
C SER A 670 9.83 -49.61 19.27
N PHE A 671 8.87 -48.76 19.66
CA PHE A 671 9.02 -47.99 20.90
C PHE A 671 9.14 -48.88 22.15
N SER A 672 8.48 -50.05 22.17
CA SER A 672 8.64 -51.04 23.24
C SER A 672 10.04 -51.63 23.30
N GLU A 673 10.68 -51.86 22.15
CA GLU A 673 12.06 -52.34 22.09
C GLU A 673 13.05 -51.25 22.54
N ILE A 674 12.82 -49.98 22.17
CA ILE A 674 13.60 -48.84 22.66
C ILE A 674 13.55 -48.76 24.19
N LEU A 675 12.36 -48.95 24.81
CA LEU A 675 12.25 -48.97 26.26
C LEU A 675 13.07 -50.10 26.90
N ASN A 676 13.11 -51.29 26.27
CA ASN A 676 13.94 -52.39 26.75
C ASN A 676 15.44 -52.07 26.64
N GLU A 677 15.89 -51.42 25.56
CA GLU A 677 17.27 -50.94 25.44
C GLU A 677 17.61 -49.91 26.51
N ILE A 678 16.71 -48.96 26.78
CA ILE A 678 16.89 -47.97 27.85
C ILE A 678 17.08 -48.65 29.21
N GLU A 679 16.31 -49.70 29.51
CA GLU A 679 16.49 -50.45 30.76
C GLU A 679 17.85 -51.16 30.82
N ASN A 680 18.33 -51.72 29.70
CA ASN A 680 19.66 -52.33 29.64
C ASN A 680 20.78 -51.29 29.73
N PHE A 681 20.61 -50.12 29.11
CA PHE A 681 21.52 -48.99 29.22
C PHE A 681 21.68 -48.57 30.68
N HIS A 682 20.60 -48.41 31.43
CA HIS A 682 20.68 -48.04 32.86
C HIS A 682 21.21 -49.15 33.76
N LYS A 683 21.13 -50.43 33.37
CA LYS A 683 21.85 -51.51 34.07
C LYS A 683 23.37 -51.38 33.86
N LYS A 684 23.80 -50.94 32.68
CA LYS A 684 25.21 -50.75 32.33
C LYS A 684 25.78 -49.44 32.87
N TYR A 685 24.99 -48.37 32.85
CA TYR A 685 25.35 -47.02 33.30
C TYR A 685 24.40 -46.54 34.41
N PRO A 686 24.50 -47.10 35.63
CA PRO A 686 23.53 -46.84 36.71
C PRO A 686 23.55 -45.40 37.27
N PHE A 687 24.59 -44.62 36.97
CA PHE A 687 24.72 -43.22 37.38
C PHE A 687 24.15 -42.22 36.36
N GLU A 688 23.83 -42.68 35.15
CA GLU A 688 23.22 -41.84 34.14
C GLU A 688 21.80 -41.43 34.55
N GLN A 689 21.46 -40.16 34.33
CA GLN A 689 20.16 -39.67 34.76
C GLN A 689 19.03 -40.27 33.90
N ARG A 690 18.02 -40.84 34.55
CA ARG A 690 16.78 -41.26 33.90
C ARG A 690 15.92 -40.06 33.53
N PHE A 691 15.47 -40.03 32.27
CA PHE A 691 14.50 -39.05 31.81
C PHE A 691 13.10 -39.34 32.38
N SER A 692 12.40 -38.27 32.80
CA SER A 692 11.00 -38.36 33.23
C SER A 692 10.25 -37.12 32.76
N PHE A 693 9.24 -37.34 31.91
CA PHE A 693 8.37 -36.27 31.44
C PHE A 693 7.58 -35.61 32.58
N GLU A 694 7.13 -36.40 33.56
CA GLU A 694 6.38 -35.87 34.71
C GLU A 694 7.28 -35.04 35.65
N ALA A 695 8.54 -35.45 35.84
CA ALA A 695 9.51 -34.62 36.56
C ALA A 695 9.83 -33.35 35.77
N LEU A 696 9.90 -33.41 34.44
CA LEU A 696 10.08 -32.21 33.61
C LEU A 696 8.88 -31.26 33.74
N LYS A 697 7.64 -31.77 33.73
CA LYS A 697 6.39 -30.99 33.89
C LYS A 697 6.24 -30.41 35.29
N SER A 698 6.56 -31.19 36.31
CA SER A 698 6.40 -30.88 37.73
C SER A 698 7.74 -31.05 38.47
N PRO A 699 8.71 -30.13 38.31
CA PRO A 699 10.08 -30.34 38.74
C PRO A 699 10.27 -30.44 40.26
N PHE A 700 9.30 -29.97 41.04
CA PHE A 700 9.33 -30.07 42.50
C PHE A 700 8.64 -31.33 43.05
N ILE A 701 8.18 -32.26 42.20
CA ILE A 701 7.49 -33.48 42.66
C ILE A 701 8.38 -34.40 43.52
N GLN A 702 9.69 -34.32 43.31
CA GLN A 702 10.69 -35.12 44.05
C GLN A 702 11.23 -34.39 45.30
N TYR A 703 10.83 -33.14 45.55
CA TYR A 703 11.30 -32.35 46.68
C TYR A 703 10.31 -32.44 47.85
N LYS A 704 10.83 -32.56 49.08
CA LYS A 704 10.00 -32.65 50.30
C LYS A 704 9.24 -31.35 50.59
N SER A 705 9.86 -30.21 50.31
CA SER A 705 9.31 -28.86 50.49
C SER A 705 9.63 -27.98 49.28
N TYR A 706 8.89 -26.90 49.14
CA TYR A 706 9.20 -25.83 48.19
C TYR A 706 9.72 -24.62 48.96
N ASP A 707 10.99 -24.27 48.73
CA ASP A 707 11.69 -23.14 49.34
C ASP A 707 12.81 -22.64 48.42
N THR A 708 13.48 -21.56 48.85
CA THR A 708 14.58 -20.93 48.11
C THR A 708 15.76 -21.88 47.85
N SER A 709 16.04 -22.80 48.79
CA SER A 709 17.12 -23.77 48.62
C SER A 709 16.78 -24.83 47.57
N ALA A 710 15.53 -25.30 47.55
CA ALA A 710 15.04 -26.24 46.54
C ALA A 710 15.06 -25.63 45.13
N VAL A 711 14.64 -24.36 44.99
CA VAL A 711 14.69 -23.64 43.70
C VAL A 711 16.13 -23.43 43.25
N LYS A 712 17.03 -23.01 44.16
CA LYS A 712 18.46 -22.84 43.85
C LYS A 712 19.08 -24.14 43.34
N HIS A 713 18.88 -25.24 44.06
CA HIS A 713 19.41 -26.56 43.69
C HIS A 713 18.89 -27.02 42.31
N LEU A 714 17.59 -26.84 42.05
CA LEU A 714 17.01 -27.17 40.74
C LEU A 714 17.60 -26.29 39.63
N LEU A 715 17.78 -24.99 39.87
CA LEU A 715 18.37 -24.06 38.90
C LEU A 715 19.81 -24.45 38.58
N GLU A 716 20.64 -24.70 39.59
CA GLU A 716 22.03 -25.14 39.42
C GLU A 716 22.11 -26.46 38.63
N LYS A 717 21.28 -27.44 38.98
CA LYS A 717 21.19 -28.71 38.23
C LYS A 717 20.77 -28.49 36.77
N THR A 718 19.79 -27.62 36.54
CA THR A 718 19.31 -27.32 35.18
C THR A 718 20.39 -26.62 34.35
N LEU A 719 21.10 -25.66 34.95
CA LEU A 719 22.18 -24.93 34.31
C LEU A 719 23.34 -25.84 33.93
N ALA A 720 23.76 -26.74 34.84
CA ALA A 720 24.80 -27.73 34.55
C ALA A 720 24.45 -28.60 33.33
N GLN A 721 23.21 -29.11 33.26
CA GLN A 721 22.76 -29.91 32.12
C GLN A 721 22.68 -29.12 30.82
N VAL A 722 22.24 -27.86 30.88
CA VAL A 722 22.11 -27.03 29.67
C VAL A 722 23.48 -26.54 29.18
N SER A 723 24.43 -26.27 30.07
CA SER A 723 25.78 -25.82 29.71
C SER A 723 26.61 -26.88 28.97
N GLU A 724 26.23 -28.16 29.03
CA GLU A 724 26.83 -29.22 28.22
C GLU A 724 26.59 -29.04 26.70
N GLY A 725 25.69 -28.12 26.31
CA GLY A 725 25.44 -27.76 24.92
C GLY A 725 25.10 -28.98 24.07
N ARG A 726 25.94 -29.28 23.07
CA ARG A 726 25.72 -30.40 22.14
C ARG A 726 25.63 -31.78 22.80
N LYS A 727 26.19 -31.93 24.00
CA LYS A 727 26.16 -33.20 24.75
C LYS A 727 24.95 -33.32 25.67
N SER A 728 24.14 -32.28 25.85
CA SER A 728 23.05 -32.30 26.81
C SER A 728 21.87 -33.20 26.36
N PRO A 729 21.57 -34.30 27.07
CA PRO A 729 20.39 -35.12 26.76
C PRO A 729 19.08 -34.36 27.04
N LEU A 730 19.07 -33.46 28.03
CA LEU A 730 17.91 -32.63 28.35
C LEU A 730 17.57 -31.67 27.20
N LEU A 731 18.57 -30.97 26.65
CA LEU A 731 18.36 -30.08 25.50
C LEU A 731 17.85 -30.86 24.28
N ALA A 732 18.36 -32.09 24.08
CA ALA A 732 17.89 -32.96 23.01
C ALA A 732 16.40 -33.31 23.17
N ALA A 733 15.98 -33.68 24.38
CA ALA A 733 14.58 -33.99 24.68
C ALA A 733 13.65 -32.79 24.42
N ILE A 734 13.96 -31.62 24.99
CA ILE A 734 13.10 -30.43 24.86
C ILE A 734 13.14 -29.83 23.45
N SER A 735 14.18 -30.10 22.67
CA SER A 735 14.24 -29.75 21.25
C SER A 735 13.15 -30.44 20.43
N ALA A 736 12.65 -31.61 20.87
CA ALA A 736 11.55 -32.30 20.18
C ALA A 736 10.35 -31.36 19.98
N TRP A 737 10.01 -30.56 21.00
CA TRP A 737 8.91 -29.62 20.87
C TRP A 737 9.18 -28.51 19.83
N HIS A 738 10.43 -28.12 19.59
CA HIS A 738 10.75 -27.14 18.56
C HIS A 738 10.34 -27.61 17.15
N ASP A 739 10.54 -28.89 16.87
CA ASP A 739 10.21 -29.49 15.58
C ASP A 739 8.76 -29.96 15.52
N ILE A 740 8.16 -30.28 16.68
CA ILE A 740 6.74 -30.63 16.80
C ILE A 740 5.84 -29.39 16.71
N SER A 741 6.22 -28.25 17.29
CA SER A 741 5.36 -27.07 17.36
C SER A 741 4.85 -26.56 16.00
N PRO A 742 5.62 -26.61 14.88
CA PRO A 742 5.09 -26.39 13.54
C PRO A 742 3.90 -27.27 13.18
N ILE A 743 4.06 -28.58 13.32
CA ILE A 743 3.05 -29.56 12.95
C ILE A 743 1.86 -29.43 13.90
N PHE A 744 2.13 -29.24 15.19
CA PHE A 744 1.10 -29.06 16.20
C PHE A 744 0.28 -27.78 15.99
N ASN A 745 0.89 -26.70 15.52
CA ASN A 745 0.16 -25.49 15.17
C ASN A 745 -0.92 -25.75 14.11
N ASP A 746 -0.61 -26.55 13.09
CA ASP A 746 -1.55 -26.90 12.03
C ASP A 746 -2.70 -27.79 12.54
N LEU A 747 -2.45 -28.60 13.58
CA LEU A 747 -3.47 -29.41 14.25
C LEU A 747 -4.32 -28.59 15.22
N TYR A 748 -3.72 -27.65 15.94
CA TYR A 748 -4.41 -26.81 16.91
C TYR A 748 -5.31 -25.79 16.21
N SER A 749 -4.80 -25.17 15.15
CA SER A 749 -5.42 -24.00 14.56
C SER A 749 -6.79 -24.30 13.96
N PHE A 750 -7.73 -23.36 14.13
CA PHE A 750 -9.10 -23.47 13.61
C PHE A 750 -9.87 -24.69 14.12
N GLY A 751 -9.58 -25.13 15.36
CA GLY A 751 -10.38 -26.14 16.06
C GLY A 751 -10.10 -27.58 15.62
N GLY A 752 -8.87 -27.91 15.23
CA GLY A 752 -8.48 -29.28 14.86
C GLY A 752 -8.25 -30.22 16.06
N LEU A 753 -8.30 -29.72 17.30
CA LEU A 753 -8.41 -30.53 18.51
C LEU A 753 -9.87 -30.67 18.92
N THR A 754 -10.21 -31.75 19.64
CA THR A 754 -11.55 -31.82 20.25
C THR A 754 -11.74 -30.68 21.26
N ALA A 755 -12.97 -30.20 21.47
CA ALA A 755 -13.27 -29.07 22.34
C ALA A 755 -12.68 -29.27 23.76
N ARG A 756 -12.85 -30.47 24.32
CA ARG A 756 -12.25 -30.85 25.60
C ARG A 756 -10.73 -30.88 25.57
N SER A 757 -10.13 -31.40 24.50
CA SER A 757 -8.66 -31.47 24.35
C SER A 757 -8.02 -30.11 24.22
N HIS A 758 -8.67 -29.22 23.47
CA HIS A 758 -8.27 -27.82 23.32
C HIS A 758 -8.21 -27.13 24.68
N GLN A 759 -9.27 -27.27 25.49
CA GLN A 759 -9.31 -26.74 26.85
C GLN A 759 -8.17 -27.29 27.73
N ILE A 760 -7.93 -28.61 27.70
CA ILE A 760 -6.87 -29.26 28.48
C ILE A 760 -5.50 -28.70 28.08
N PHE A 761 -5.23 -28.60 26.77
CA PHE A 761 -3.96 -28.05 26.29
C PHE A 761 -3.75 -26.62 26.80
N ASP A 762 -4.73 -25.73 26.60
CA ASP A 762 -4.61 -24.30 26.93
C ASP A 762 -4.44 -24.03 28.44
N THR A 763 -5.09 -24.85 29.27
CA THR A 763 -5.13 -24.66 30.72
C THR A 763 -3.99 -25.37 31.46
N GLU A 764 -3.57 -26.54 30.98
CA GLU A 764 -2.62 -27.42 31.69
C GLU A 764 -1.25 -27.57 31.01
N TYR A 765 -1.17 -27.53 29.68
CA TYR A 765 0.06 -27.87 28.94
C TYR A 765 0.74 -26.70 28.23
N PHE A 766 -0.02 -25.68 27.79
CA PHE A 766 0.53 -24.52 27.08
C PHE A 766 1.68 -23.85 27.86
N SER A 767 1.46 -23.56 29.15
CA SER A 767 2.50 -22.96 30.00
C SER A 767 3.70 -23.88 30.23
N PHE A 768 3.50 -25.20 30.20
CA PHE A 768 4.58 -26.18 30.35
C PHE A 768 5.49 -26.19 29.11
N PHE A 769 4.90 -26.35 27.92
CA PHE A 769 5.66 -26.33 26.67
C PHE A 769 6.38 -24.99 26.48
N ASN A 770 5.73 -23.87 26.83
CA ASN A 770 6.39 -22.57 26.76
C ASN A 770 7.61 -22.46 27.68
N ARG A 771 7.54 -23.04 28.88
CA ARG A 771 8.63 -23.02 29.88
C ARG A 771 9.87 -23.78 29.43
N ILE A 772 9.70 -24.88 28.71
CA ILE A 772 10.81 -25.72 28.26
C ILE A 772 11.36 -25.30 26.90
N SER A 773 10.56 -24.61 26.08
CA SER A 773 10.94 -24.31 24.70
C SER A 773 11.25 -22.86 24.45
N TYR A 774 10.74 -21.86 25.16
CA TYR A 774 10.99 -20.45 24.81
C TYR A 774 11.73 -19.69 25.91
N GLY A 775 12.67 -20.35 26.60
CA GLY A 775 13.42 -19.75 27.69
C GLY A 775 14.48 -18.72 27.28
N PRO A 776 15.03 -17.99 28.26
CA PRO A 776 15.99 -16.90 28.04
C PRO A 776 17.39 -17.45 27.66
N PRO A 777 18.33 -16.60 27.20
CA PRO A 777 19.72 -17.00 27.02
C PRO A 777 20.32 -17.56 28.31
N LEU A 778 21.24 -18.52 28.18
CA LEU A 778 21.95 -19.13 29.30
C LEU A 778 22.61 -18.09 30.22
N GLU A 779 23.23 -17.06 29.66
CA GLU A 779 23.82 -15.93 30.39
C GLU A 779 22.83 -15.28 31.36
N ASN A 780 21.60 -14.99 30.91
CA ASN A 780 20.59 -14.34 31.75
C ASN A 780 20.14 -15.24 32.91
N MET A 781 20.14 -16.56 32.76
CA MET A 781 19.83 -17.46 33.88
C MET A 781 20.96 -17.56 34.89
N TYR A 782 22.22 -17.44 34.45
CA TYR A 782 23.36 -17.28 35.37
C TYR A 782 23.27 -15.96 36.14
N LYS A 783 22.84 -14.86 35.51
CA LYS A 783 22.53 -13.61 36.21
C LYS A 783 21.47 -13.80 37.30
N ILE A 784 20.37 -14.51 37.01
CA ILE A 784 19.35 -14.83 38.03
C ILE A 784 19.94 -15.66 39.18
N LEU A 785 20.79 -16.65 38.89
CA LEU A 785 21.46 -17.43 39.93
C LEU A 785 22.39 -16.55 40.79
N ALA A 786 23.14 -15.63 40.18
CA ALA A 786 24.02 -14.71 40.89
C ALA A 786 23.24 -13.76 41.82
N ILE A 787 22.13 -13.19 41.35
CA ILE A 787 21.22 -12.36 42.15
C ILE A 787 20.61 -13.17 43.31
N LEU A 788 20.24 -14.43 43.06
CA LEU A 788 19.74 -15.34 44.09
C LEU A 788 20.81 -15.62 45.16
N LYS A 789 22.06 -15.85 44.76
CA LYS A 789 23.19 -16.04 45.69
C LYS A 789 23.48 -14.78 46.51
N ALA A 790 23.26 -13.59 45.94
CA ALA A 790 23.39 -12.30 46.62
C ALA A 790 22.25 -12.01 47.63
N GLY A 791 21.23 -12.86 47.71
CA GLY A 791 20.15 -12.76 48.71
C GLY A 791 19.00 -11.82 48.33
N ILE A 792 18.98 -11.29 47.11
CA ILE A 792 17.92 -10.38 46.65
C ILE A 792 16.64 -11.15 46.25
N LEU A 793 16.75 -12.40 45.79
CA LEU A 793 15.60 -13.24 45.42
C LEU A 793 15.26 -14.23 46.54
N ASP A 794 13.98 -14.29 46.92
CA ASP A 794 13.44 -15.28 47.86
C ASP A 794 12.23 -16.00 47.27
N PHE A 795 12.36 -17.33 47.10
CA PHE A 795 11.32 -18.19 46.53
C PHE A 795 10.48 -18.90 47.60
N SER A 796 10.57 -18.54 48.87
CA SER A 796 9.79 -19.16 49.96
C SER A 796 8.26 -19.07 49.75
N TYR A 797 7.78 -18.19 48.86
CA TYR A 797 6.37 -18.03 48.48
C TYR A 797 6.13 -18.34 46.99
N GLY A 798 7.08 -18.96 46.30
CA GLY A 798 7.09 -19.01 44.83
C GLY A 798 6.10 -19.96 44.16
N LYS A 799 5.53 -20.94 44.88
CA LYS A 799 4.59 -21.92 44.32
C LYS A 799 3.18 -21.75 44.90
N SER A 800 2.25 -21.38 44.02
CA SER A 800 0.83 -21.18 44.28
C SER A 800 0.51 -20.46 45.62
N PRO A 801 1.15 -19.31 45.93
CA PRO A 801 0.84 -18.59 47.15
C PRO A 801 -0.57 -17.98 47.11
N LYS A 802 -1.13 -17.71 48.28
CA LYS A 802 -2.29 -16.80 48.40
C LYS A 802 -1.77 -15.37 48.55
N ILE A 803 -2.36 -14.44 47.80
CA ILE A 803 -2.05 -13.01 47.85
C ILE A 803 -3.29 -12.21 48.20
N ALA A 804 -3.12 -11.21 49.07
CA ALA A 804 -4.16 -10.24 49.40
C ALA A 804 -3.55 -8.84 49.49
N GLN A 805 -4.25 -7.83 48.95
CA GLN A 805 -3.91 -6.44 49.19
C GLN A 805 -4.51 -6.00 50.54
N LEU A 806 -3.71 -5.37 51.38
CA LEU A 806 -4.09 -4.88 52.69
C LEU A 806 -4.63 -3.44 52.60
N PRO A 807 -5.41 -2.96 53.59
CA PRO A 807 -5.94 -1.59 53.60
C PRO A 807 -4.87 -0.48 53.54
N ASN A 808 -3.64 -0.79 53.98
CA ASN A 808 -2.51 0.14 53.92
C ASN A 808 -1.79 0.15 52.55
N GLY A 809 -2.32 -0.54 51.54
CA GLY A 809 -1.78 -0.59 50.19
C GLY A 809 -0.64 -1.61 49.97
N LYS A 810 -0.15 -2.27 51.03
CA LYS A 810 0.83 -3.35 50.95
C LYS A 810 0.18 -4.67 50.55
N PHE A 811 0.98 -5.66 50.15
CA PHE A 811 0.51 -6.99 49.79
C PHE A 811 0.99 -8.04 50.80
N GLU A 812 0.12 -8.98 51.13
CA GLU A 812 0.42 -10.10 52.02
C GLU A 812 0.53 -11.39 51.20
N LEU A 813 1.70 -12.03 51.21
CA LEU A 813 1.94 -13.34 50.61
C LEU A 813 1.86 -14.41 51.70
N LYS A 814 1.08 -15.47 51.43
CA LYS A 814 0.99 -16.67 52.28
C LYS A 814 1.40 -17.90 51.49
N ASN A 815 2.31 -18.69 52.06
CA ASN A 815 2.70 -19.96 51.49
C ASN A 815 1.54 -20.96 51.63
N SER A 816 1.12 -21.57 50.53
CA SER A 816 0.00 -22.54 50.50
C SER A 816 0.42 -23.97 50.88
N TYR A 817 1.72 -24.23 51.07
CA TYR A 817 2.32 -25.56 51.27
C TYR A 817 3.06 -25.72 52.60
N SER A 818 3.02 -24.72 53.49
CA SER A 818 3.65 -24.75 54.81
C SER A 818 2.59 -24.74 55.91
N GLU A 819 2.69 -25.64 56.88
CA GLU A 819 1.86 -25.62 58.11
C GLU A 819 2.17 -24.40 59.01
N THR A 820 3.33 -23.76 58.82
CA THR A 820 3.67 -22.53 59.54
C THR A 820 3.00 -21.31 58.90
N SER A 821 2.38 -20.48 59.73
CA SER A 821 1.66 -19.23 59.38
C SER A 821 2.57 -18.08 58.91
N LYS A 822 3.74 -18.39 58.32
CA LYS A 822 4.69 -17.38 57.86
C LYS A 822 4.09 -16.59 56.70
N LYS A 823 4.13 -15.26 56.84
CA LYS A 823 3.64 -14.29 55.86
C LYS A 823 4.77 -13.36 55.48
N ALA A 824 4.81 -12.95 54.21
CA ALA A 824 5.63 -11.83 53.78
C ALA A 824 4.72 -10.63 53.48
N LEU A 825 5.14 -9.45 53.93
CA LEU A 825 4.53 -8.19 53.55
C LEU A 825 5.40 -7.57 52.46
N THR A 826 4.80 -7.17 51.35
CA THR A 826 5.50 -6.50 50.25
C THR A 826 4.96 -5.11 50.00
N ASP A 827 5.86 -4.17 49.75
CA ASP A 827 5.55 -2.78 49.43
C ASP A 827 5.02 -2.64 48.01
N TYR A 828 5.54 -3.43 47.07
CA TYR A 828 5.11 -3.45 45.68
C TYR A 828 4.66 -4.85 45.22
N HIS A 829 3.80 -4.87 44.20
CA HIS A 829 3.38 -6.05 43.48
C HIS A 829 3.45 -5.79 41.97
N ILE A 830 4.10 -6.69 41.24
CA ILE A 830 4.34 -6.60 39.80
C ILE A 830 3.72 -7.81 39.10
N ASP A 831 2.86 -7.60 38.10
CA ASP A 831 2.40 -8.68 37.22
C ASP A 831 3.28 -8.81 35.97
N ALA A 832 4.23 -9.75 36.05
CA ALA A 832 5.17 -10.10 34.99
C ALA A 832 4.65 -11.25 34.11
N ARG A 833 3.34 -11.33 33.87
CA ARG A 833 2.74 -12.25 32.90
C ARG A 833 2.33 -11.51 31.64
N ILE A 834 2.45 -12.18 30.51
CA ILE A 834 1.83 -11.73 29.26
C ILE A 834 0.30 -11.96 29.42
N PRO A 835 -0.54 -10.93 29.27
CA PRO A 835 -1.99 -11.09 29.32
C PRO A 835 -2.44 -12.05 28.22
N LYS A 836 -3.24 -13.06 28.58
CA LYS A 836 -3.95 -13.86 27.58
C LYS A 836 -5.13 -13.07 27.04
N MET A 837 -5.35 -13.13 25.73
CA MET A 837 -6.48 -12.49 25.09
C MET A 837 -7.81 -13.01 25.65
N LYS A 838 -8.72 -12.08 26.00
CA LYS A 838 -10.05 -12.36 26.54
C LYS A 838 -11.05 -11.35 26.01
N LEU A 839 -11.46 -11.56 24.77
CA LEU A 839 -12.36 -10.67 24.05
C LEU A 839 -13.83 -10.96 24.40
N PRO A 840 -14.70 -9.95 24.53
CA PRO A 840 -14.41 -8.50 24.55
C PRO A 840 -14.13 -7.92 25.96
N GLU A 841 -14.22 -8.72 27.03
CA GLU A 841 -14.28 -8.21 28.41
C GLU A 841 -12.99 -7.54 28.91
N GLN A 842 -11.81 -8.01 28.48
CA GLN A 842 -10.50 -7.52 28.96
C GLN A 842 -9.63 -7.00 27.82
N SER A 843 -10.17 -6.15 26.96
CA SER A 843 -9.48 -5.65 25.78
C SER A 843 -9.44 -4.11 25.69
N SER A 844 -8.62 -3.61 24.78
CA SER A 844 -8.55 -2.18 24.44
C SER A 844 -9.87 -1.67 23.88
N LEU A 845 -10.04 -0.34 23.85
CA LEU A 845 -11.19 0.32 23.24
C LEU A 845 -11.42 -0.15 21.80
N LEU A 846 -10.35 -0.28 21.01
CA LEU A 846 -10.41 -0.80 19.64
C LEU A 846 -11.13 -2.14 19.55
N TYR A 847 -10.70 -3.13 20.33
CA TYR A 847 -11.32 -4.44 20.28
C TYR A 847 -12.74 -4.44 20.85
N LYS A 848 -13.02 -3.70 21.93
CA LYS A 848 -14.39 -3.57 22.43
C LYS A 848 -15.33 -3.01 21.35
N ASN A 849 -14.87 -1.99 20.63
CA ASN A 849 -15.62 -1.37 19.56
C ASN A 849 -15.78 -2.31 18.36
N LEU A 850 -14.76 -3.08 17.99
CA LEU A 850 -14.88 -4.11 16.94
C LEU A 850 -16.00 -5.13 17.24
N PHE A 851 -16.13 -5.58 18.49
CA PHE A 851 -17.19 -6.50 18.89
C PHE A 851 -18.58 -5.83 18.98
N LYS A 852 -18.62 -4.51 19.15
CA LYS A 852 -19.85 -3.72 19.28
C LYS A 852 -20.37 -3.24 17.92
N GLU A 853 -19.53 -2.55 17.16
CA GLU A 853 -19.87 -1.87 15.90
C GLU A 853 -19.86 -2.85 14.72
N ILE A 854 -18.79 -3.66 14.58
CA ILE A 854 -18.65 -4.67 13.52
C ILE A 854 -19.31 -6.01 13.91
N LYS A 855 -19.76 -6.15 15.16
CA LYS A 855 -20.42 -7.35 15.70
C LYS A 855 -19.61 -8.63 15.52
N MET A 856 -18.30 -8.58 15.75
CA MET A 856 -17.44 -9.78 15.73
C MET A 856 -17.86 -10.80 16.79
N GLN A 857 -17.52 -12.07 16.55
CA GLN A 857 -17.74 -13.17 17.50
C GLN A 857 -16.44 -13.73 18.08
N VAL A 858 -16.55 -14.38 19.23
CA VAL A 858 -15.45 -15.10 19.89
C VAL A 858 -15.36 -16.49 19.27
N PHE A 859 -14.15 -17.00 19.05
CA PHE A 859 -13.97 -18.35 18.54
C PHE A 859 -14.49 -19.41 19.54
N GLN A 860 -15.34 -20.29 19.03
CA GLN A 860 -15.87 -21.43 19.77
C GLN A 860 -15.47 -22.74 19.06
N ASN A 861 -14.79 -23.62 19.80
CA ASN A 861 -14.57 -24.98 19.34
C ASN A 861 -15.71 -25.87 19.85
N ILE A 862 -16.50 -26.40 18.92
CA ILE A 862 -17.71 -27.20 19.22
C ILE A 862 -17.59 -28.58 18.59
N ASP A 863 -17.83 -29.63 19.37
CA ASP A 863 -17.98 -31.02 18.91
C ASP A 863 -18.76 -31.87 19.93
N GLU A 864 -18.79 -33.19 19.75
CA GLU A 864 -19.44 -34.13 20.68
C GLU A 864 -18.88 -34.13 22.11
N THR A 865 -17.66 -33.60 22.34
CA THR A 865 -17.03 -33.50 23.66
C THR A 865 -17.42 -32.23 24.42
N GLY A 866 -18.09 -31.29 23.76
CA GLY A 866 -18.64 -30.07 24.37
C GLY A 866 -18.34 -28.80 23.59
N ILE A 867 -18.38 -27.66 24.29
CA ILE A 867 -18.09 -26.33 23.77
C ILE A 867 -16.91 -25.76 24.57
N TYR A 868 -15.88 -25.27 23.86
CA TYR A 868 -14.78 -24.54 24.46
C TYR A 868 -14.59 -23.18 23.78
N GLU A 869 -14.71 -22.11 24.57
CA GLU A 869 -14.41 -20.75 24.14
C GLU A 869 -12.95 -20.40 24.51
N THR A 870 -12.16 -20.02 23.52
CA THR A 870 -10.72 -19.75 23.72
C THR A 870 -10.47 -18.32 24.20
N GLY A 871 -11.46 -17.42 24.03
CA GLY A 871 -11.34 -15.98 24.30
C GLY A 871 -10.67 -15.18 23.18
N GLY A 872 -10.29 -15.84 22.07
CA GLY A 872 -9.79 -15.22 20.85
C GLY A 872 -10.91 -14.80 19.90
N MET A 873 -10.59 -13.91 18.95
CA MET A 873 -11.50 -13.49 17.89
C MET A 873 -11.70 -14.64 16.91
N ASP A 874 -12.93 -14.88 16.44
CA ASP A 874 -13.17 -15.89 15.41
C ASP A 874 -12.70 -15.41 14.03
N LEU A 875 -11.99 -16.28 13.31
CA LEU A 875 -11.30 -15.97 12.07
C LEU A 875 -11.44 -17.11 11.06
N SER A 876 -11.49 -16.76 9.78
CA SER A 876 -11.30 -17.71 8.69
C SER A 876 -9.83 -18.15 8.56
N LYS A 877 -9.58 -19.20 7.77
CA LYS A 877 -8.22 -19.70 7.48
C LYS A 877 -7.31 -18.67 6.80
N GLU A 878 -7.90 -17.63 6.22
CA GLU A 878 -7.20 -16.51 5.58
C GLU A 878 -6.93 -15.36 6.54
N GLY A 879 -7.41 -15.46 7.79
CA GLY A 879 -7.22 -14.45 8.84
C GLY A 879 -8.29 -13.36 8.83
N HIS A 880 -9.41 -13.56 8.13
CA HIS A 880 -10.52 -12.62 8.09
C HIS A 880 -11.46 -12.83 9.29
N PRO A 881 -11.87 -11.75 9.99
CA PRO A 881 -12.77 -11.90 11.12
C PRO A 881 -14.18 -12.29 10.71
N ILE A 882 -14.82 -13.08 11.58
CA ILE A 882 -16.18 -13.59 11.39
C ILE A 882 -17.15 -12.82 12.28
N SER A 883 -18.23 -12.28 11.69
CA SER A 883 -19.30 -11.60 12.43
C SER A 883 -20.21 -12.58 13.16
N LYS A 884 -21.02 -12.10 14.11
CA LYS A 884 -22.05 -12.88 14.82
C LYS A 884 -23.10 -13.49 13.89
N GLU A 885 -23.28 -12.90 12.71
CA GLU A 885 -24.15 -13.41 11.65
C GLU A 885 -23.47 -14.48 10.77
N GLY A 886 -22.20 -14.82 11.05
CA GLY A 886 -21.42 -15.79 10.28
C GLY A 886 -20.83 -15.23 8.98
N LYS A 887 -20.86 -13.91 8.77
CA LYS A 887 -20.25 -13.25 7.60
C LYS A 887 -18.75 -13.09 7.80
N GLU A 888 -17.97 -13.50 6.80
CA GLU A 888 -16.53 -13.23 6.73
C GLU A 888 -16.27 -11.83 6.19
N LEU A 889 -15.42 -11.06 6.88
CA LEU A 889 -15.10 -9.68 6.52
C LEU A 889 -13.77 -9.61 5.74
N HIS A 890 -13.86 -9.86 4.43
CA HIS A 890 -12.69 -9.99 3.54
C HIS A 890 -11.83 -8.72 3.39
N ASN A 891 -12.35 -7.54 3.77
CA ASN A 891 -11.61 -6.28 3.78
C ASN A 891 -10.75 -6.09 5.05
N ILE A 892 -10.87 -6.94 6.06
CA ILE A 892 -10.06 -6.91 7.29
C ILE A 892 -9.26 -8.21 7.41
N THR A 893 -7.97 -8.11 7.68
CA THR A 893 -7.14 -9.27 8.06
C THR A 893 -6.48 -9.02 9.41
N ILE A 894 -6.51 -10.02 10.28
CA ILE A 894 -5.94 -9.98 11.62
C ILE A 894 -4.64 -10.80 11.63
N TYR A 895 -3.55 -10.27 12.21
CA TYR A 895 -2.26 -10.98 12.20
C TYR A 895 -1.46 -10.86 13.51
N GLY A 896 -0.98 -12.00 14.03
CA GLY A 896 -0.09 -12.09 15.18
C GLY A 896 -0.84 -12.40 16.48
N THR A 897 -0.46 -11.79 17.60
CA THR A 897 -1.11 -12.02 18.92
C THR A 897 -2.64 -11.87 18.89
N PRO A 898 -3.25 -10.96 18.10
CA PRO A 898 -4.70 -10.88 17.99
C PRO A 898 -5.39 -12.12 17.37
N THR A 899 -4.64 -13.08 16.83
CA THR A 899 -5.15 -14.36 16.34
C THR A 899 -4.97 -15.51 17.35
N GLU A 900 -4.37 -15.24 18.52
CA GLU A 900 -4.24 -16.23 19.60
C GLU A 900 -5.61 -16.73 20.06
N GLY A 901 -5.68 -18.02 20.37
CA GLY A 901 -6.93 -18.71 20.68
C GLY A 901 -7.52 -19.42 19.46
N VAL A 902 -7.42 -18.85 18.26
CA VAL A 902 -7.72 -19.54 16.99
C VAL A 902 -6.50 -20.23 16.42
N THR A 903 -5.35 -19.57 16.55
CA THR A 903 -4.05 -20.05 16.07
C THR A 903 -3.08 -20.22 17.23
N PHE A 904 -2.02 -21.01 17.02
CA PHE A 904 -0.96 -21.25 17.99
C PHE A 904 0.39 -20.71 17.49
N ASP A 905 1.37 -20.59 18.39
CA ASP A 905 2.75 -20.19 18.06
C ASP A 905 2.87 -18.88 17.25
N ASN A 906 2.16 -17.83 17.67
CA ASN A 906 2.19 -16.49 17.07
C ASN A 906 3.46 -15.70 17.43
N ASP A 907 4.63 -16.29 17.15
CA ASP A 907 5.92 -15.64 17.35
C ASP A 907 5.97 -14.30 16.60
N THR A 908 6.22 -13.24 17.35
CA THR A 908 6.29 -11.85 16.89
C THR A 908 7.26 -11.62 15.74
N LEU A 909 8.36 -12.37 15.65
CA LEU A 909 9.37 -12.20 14.58
C LEU A 909 9.33 -13.31 13.52
N SER A 910 8.59 -14.39 13.73
CA SER A 910 8.45 -15.42 12.70
C SER A 910 7.69 -14.91 11.48
N ARG A 911 8.24 -15.15 10.29
CA ARG A 911 7.58 -14.87 9.00
C ARG A 911 6.78 -16.04 8.45
N SER A 912 7.09 -17.26 8.88
CA SER A 912 6.49 -18.49 8.34
C SER A 912 5.30 -18.95 9.15
N ARG A 913 5.24 -18.62 10.45
CA ARG A 913 4.12 -18.94 11.32
C ARG A 913 2.90 -18.08 10.99
N ASN A 914 1.79 -18.74 10.67
CA ASN A 914 0.48 -18.14 10.42
C ASN A 914 0.56 -16.93 9.49
N ASP A 915 1.25 -17.06 8.34
CA ASP A 915 1.55 -15.94 7.44
C ASP A 915 0.29 -15.40 6.73
N PHE A 916 -0.48 -14.58 7.46
CA PHE A 916 -1.60 -13.82 6.93
C PHE A 916 -1.16 -12.55 6.22
N SER A 917 0.10 -12.12 6.37
CA SER A 917 0.63 -10.95 5.68
C SER A 917 0.67 -11.13 4.15
N SER A 918 1.07 -12.32 3.69
CA SER A 918 1.08 -12.64 2.26
C SER A 918 -0.34 -12.79 1.69
N VAL A 919 -1.26 -13.38 2.46
CA VAL A 919 -2.67 -13.56 2.08
C VAL A 919 -3.34 -12.21 1.92
N TRP A 920 -3.22 -11.35 2.94
CA TRP A 920 -3.73 -9.99 2.92
C TRP A 920 -3.18 -9.18 1.75
N ALA A 921 -1.86 -9.17 1.55
CA ALA A 921 -1.23 -8.41 0.47
C ALA A 921 -1.74 -8.83 -0.91
N ASN A 922 -1.98 -10.12 -1.13
CA ASN A 922 -2.58 -10.60 -2.38
C ASN A 922 -4.05 -10.16 -2.50
N GLY A 923 -4.84 -10.32 -1.43
CA GLY A 923 -6.25 -9.90 -1.39
C GLY A 923 -6.45 -8.41 -1.64
N VAL A 924 -5.53 -7.56 -1.16
CA VAL A 924 -5.53 -6.11 -1.42
C VAL A 924 -5.41 -5.82 -2.92
N VAL A 925 -4.49 -6.48 -3.62
CA VAL A 925 -4.30 -6.26 -5.06
C VAL A 925 -5.46 -6.85 -5.88
N ASP A 926 -6.00 -7.99 -5.46
CA ASP A 926 -7.18 -8.58 -6.09
C ASP A 926 -8.41 -7.67 -5.92
N HIS A 927 -8.58 -7.05 -4.75
CA HIS A 927 -9.64 -6.07 -4.50
C HIS A 927 -9.48 -4.83 -5.38
N LEU A 928 -8.27 -4.25 -5.45
CA LEU A 928 -7.96 -3.14 -6.35
C LEU A 928 -8.33 -3.46 -7.79
N ASN A 929 -7.91 -4.62 -8.31
CA ASN A 929 -8.21 -5.06 -9.66
C ASN A 929 -9.71 -5.23 -9.91
N LYS A 930 -10.46 -5.74 -8.92
CA LYS A 930 -11.92 -5.86 -8.99
C LYS A 930 -12.59 -4.50 -9.12
N ILE A 931 -12.15 -3.51 -8.34
CA ILE A 931 -12.73 -2.16 -8.39
C ILE A 931 -12.39 -1.47 -9.72
N ILE A 932 -11.16 -1.62 -10.21
CA ILE A 932 -10.76 -1.14 -11.54
C ILE A 932 -11.63 -1.78 -12.64
N SER A 933 -11.89 -3.09 -12.54
CA SER A 933 -12.69 -3.82 -13.54
C SER A 933 -14.16 -3.41 -13.50
N ASN A 934 -14.75 -3.25 -12.32
CA ASN A 934 -16.13 -2.79 -12.16
C ASN A 934 -16.31 -1.35 -12.66
N SER A 935 -15.32 -0.48 -12.41
CA SER A 935 -15.31 0.90 -12.94
C SER A 935 -15.23 0.95 -14.47
N LYS A 936 -14.73 -0.11 -15.12
CA LYS A 936 -14.72 -0.25 -16.58
C LYS A 936 -16.02 -0.84 -17.15
N ASN A 937 -16.79 -1.59 -16.35
CA ASN A 937 -18.05 -2.23 -16.76
C ASN A 937 -19.31 -1.37 -16.51
N ILE A 938 -19.20 -0.29 -15.72
CA ILE A 938 -20.26 0.71 -15.49
C ILE A 938 -20.16 1.87 -16.51
N LYS A 939 -19.06 1.92 -17.28
CA LYS A 939 -18.89 2.75 -18.48
C LYS A 939 -19.36 1.98 -19.72
#